data_AF-M7AJZ0-F1
#
_entry.id   AF-M7AJZ0-F1
#
_cell.length_a   1.000
_cell.length_b   1.000
_cell.length_c   1.000
_cell.angle_alpha   90.00
_cell.angle_beta   90.00
_cell.angle_gamma   90.00
#
_symmetry.space_group_name_H-M   'P 1'
#
loop_
_entity.id
_entity.type
_entity.pdbx_description
1 polymer ?
#
loop_
_entity_poly.entity_id
_entity_poly.type
_entity_poly.pdbx_seq_one_letter_code
_entity_poly.pdbx_strand_id
1 'polypeptide(L)'
;MVLLLLFAFCLLSVFISAYYLYGWKRGLEPSGDVPGPDCDEPKIAPSRLLPLKSLKVADSSRTDPLVLVFVESLYSQLGQEIIAILESSRFKYRTEIAPGKGDMPTLTDKDRGRFALIIYENILKYVNLDAWNRELLDKYCVEYGVGVVGFFKANENSLLSAQLKGFPLFLHSNLGLKDCSINPKSPLLYITRPSEVEKGLLPGEDWTVFQSNHSTYEPVLLAKTKSAESIPHMSVDAALHTTVVQDLGLHDGIQRVLFGNNLNFWLHKLVFVDAVSFLTSKRLSLPLDRYLLVDIDDIFVGKEGTRMKVEDVKALFDTQNELRTHIPNFTFNLGYSGKFFHTGTDAEDEGDDLLLSYVKEFWWFPHMWSHMQPHLFHNQSVLAEQMTMNKKFAVEHGIPTDMGYAVAPHHSGVYPVHVQLYEAWKQVWAIKVTSTEEYPHLKPARYRRGFVHNGIMVLPRQTCGLFTHTIFYNEYPGGSSELDKIINGGELFLTVLLNPISIFMTHLSNYGNDRLGLYTFRHLVRFLDSWTNLKLQTLPPMQLAQKYFQIFSAEKDPLWQDPCEDKRHKDIWSKEKTCDRFPKLLIIGPQKTGTTALYLFLGMHPDLSSNYPSSETFEEIQFFNGHNYHKGIDWYMEFFPIPSNTTSDFYFEKSANYFDSEVAPRRAAALLSKAKVITILINPADRAYSWYQHQRAHDDPVALKYTFHEVITAGPETSQKLRTLQNRCLVPGWYATHIERWLNGYHANQILVLDGKLLRTEPAKVMETVQKFLGVTNVIDYHKTLAPEACSRGREVDACLAQMLGVPLRFLFVTPTEGLSFSAWPGQYFAVLRFRCYGNHCWQRTICAHPVPCSRAFLRDYYRDHNIELSKLLYKMGQTLPTWLREELQNARATLARGHRVHSAPCSPLPKDREQRSDRGNPEMPPVREGAVVFGPGTKPAVLIGSGPLVLEQHPALLLASIGLSGPRKAEESQVDSRDPFLRQGPMAPFGAGLLLSPGNAAVTKHLTRHLKASSLLYLLLTLFRVGSTEALRCPEHLFAPSSQCRKRLRNDGHSRDKIPLADATIPECFYSWAHGLSDVSYEELSTVNWSRALPSACLIWTPEKHSWKKDDFQEPNGLDV
;
A
#
# COMPACT_ATOMS: atom_id res chain seq x y z
N MET A 1 -39.45 21.81 -11.76
CA MET A 1 -39.70 21.15 -13.07
C MET A 1 -38.75 19.98 -13.33
N VAL A 2 -37.43 20.16 -13.41
CA VAL A 2 -36.47 19.06 -13.73
C VAL A 2 -36.63 17.82 -12.84
N LEU A 3 -36.80 17.99 -11.52
CA LEU A 3 -37.08 16.88 -10.59
C LEU A 3 -38.38 16.10 -10.90
N LEU A 4 -39.42 16.78 -11.40
CA LEU A 4 -40.66 16.12 -11.83
C LEU A 4 -40.48 15.36 -13.15
N LEU A 5 -39.68 15.90 -14.08
CA LEU A 5 -39.29 15.18 -15.31
C LEU A 5 -38.47 13.92 -14.98
N LEU A 6 -37.49 14.01 -14.07
CA LEU A 6 -36.74 12.85 -13.60
C LEU A 6 -37.63 11.80 -12.93
N PHE A 7 -38.56 12.23 -12.05
CA PHE A 7 -39.50 11.31 -11.40
C PHE A 7 -40.44 10.64 -12.41
N ALA A 8 -40.94 11.38 -13.40
CA ALA A 8 -41.76 10.84 -14.49
C ALA A 8 -40.97 9.84 -15.37
N PHE A 9 -39.72 10.13 -15.71
CA PHE A 9 -38.85 9.19 -16.43
C PHE A 9 -38.54 7.93 -15.62
N CYS A 10 -38.32 8.04 -14.31
CA CYS A 10 -38.15 6.88 -13.44
C CYS A 10 -39.43 6.02 -13.36
N LEU A 11 -40.61 6.63 -13.19
CA LEU A 11 -41.88 5.91 -13.20
C LEU A 11 -42.15 5.23 -14.55
N LEU A 12 -41.86 5.92 -15.67
CA LEU A 12 -42.02 5.36 -17.02
C LEU A 12 -41.06 4.18 -17.25
N SER A 13 -39.81 4.28 -16.78
CA SER A 13 -38.83 3.19 -16.82
C SER A 13 -39.29 1.96 -16.02
N VAL A 14 -39.85 2.16 -14.83
CA VAL A 14 -40.43 1.08 -14.01
C VAL A 14 -41.65 0.46 -14.71
N PHE A 15 -42.54 1.26 -15.30
CA PHE A 15 -43.70 0.75 -16.04
C PHE A 15 -43.32 -0.05 -17.29
N ILE A 16 -42.34 0.42 -18.08
CA ILE A 16 -41.83 -0.31 -19.25
C ILE A 16 -41.18 -1.63 -18.80
N SER A 17 -40.39 -1.61 -17.73
CA SER A 17 -39.76 -2.82 -17.16
C SER A 17 -40.80 -3.83 -16.68
N ALA A 18 -41.84 -3.37 -15.97
CA ALA A 18 -42.95 -4.22 -15.52
C ALA A 18 -43.76 -4.78 -16.71
N TYR A 19 -44.00 -3.98 -17.75
CA TYR A 19 -44.70 -4.42 -18.96
C TYR A 19 -43.94 -5.54 -19.68
N TYR A 20 -42.63 -5.43 -19.83
CA TYR A 20 -41.82 -6.51 -20.44
C TYR A 20 -41.67 -7.75 -19.54
N LEU A 21 -41.68 -7.60 -18.22
CA LEU A 21 -41.61 -8.73 -17.28
C LEU A 21 -42.93 -9.52 -17.16
N TYR A 22 -44.09 -8.87 -17.30
CA TYR A 22 -45.41 -9.50 -17.15
C TYR A 22 -46.18 -9.70 -18.46
N GLY A 23 -45.79 -9.06 -19.56
CA GLY A 23 -46.48 -9.12 -20.85
C GLY A 23 -46.28 -10.43 -21.62
N TRP A 24 -45.19 -11.18 -21.37
CA TRP A 24 -44.84 -12.35 -22.17
C TRP A 24 -45.53 -13.65 -21.71
N LYS A 25 -46.85 -13.75 -21.95
CA LYS A 25 -47.54 -15.04 -21.91
C LYS A 25 -47.10 -15.91 -23.08
N ARG A 26 -46.43 -17.04 -22.82
CA ARG A 26 -46.35 -18.14 -23.79
C ARG A 26 -47.76 -18.71 -24.01
N GLY A 27 -48.19 -18.80 -25.26
CA GLY A 27 -49.37 -19.58 -25.62
C GLY A 27 -49.11 -21.09 -25.46
N LEU A 28 -50.18 -21.85 -25.23
CA LEU A 28 -50.16 -23.30 -25.40
C LEU A 28 -50.46 -23.63 -26.87
N GLU A 29 -49.83 -24.67 -27.41
CA GLU A 29 -50.35 -25.39 -28.58
C GLU A 29 -50.91 -26.77 -28.14
N PRO A 30 -51.77 -27.41 -28.95
CA PRO A 30 -52.66 -28.46 -28.46
C PRO A 30 -52.02 -29.85 -28.35
N SER A 31 -52.69 -30.72 -27.59
CA SER A 31 -52.41 -32.15 -27.49
C SER A 31 -52.71 -32.90 -28.81
N GLY A 32 -51.76 -33.72 -29.26
CA GLY A 32 -52.00 -34.80 -30.22
C GLY A 32 -52.23 -36.13 -29.50
N ASP A 33 -53.20 -36.91 -29.97
CA ASP A 33 -53.75 -38.08 -29.26
C ASP A 33 -53.13 -39.43 -29.68
N VAL A 34 -53.06 -40.36 -28.71
CA VAL A 34 -53.22 -41.83 -28.86
C VAL A 34 -52.09 -42.63 -29.59
N PRO A 35 -51.83 -43.93 -29.28
CA PRO A 35 -52.29 -44.80 -28.18
C PRO A 35 -51.16 -45.30 -27.24
N GLY A 36 -51.56 -46.03 -26.19
CA GLY A 36 -50.81 -47.19 -25.67
C GLY A 36 -51.78 -48.39 -25.53
N PRO A 37 -51.36 -49.56 -25.00
CA PRO A 37 -50.05 -49.90 -24.45
C PRO A 37 -49.36 -51.05 -25.20
N ASP A 38 -48.14 -51.41 -24.78
CA ASP A 38 -47.68 -52.80 -24.80
C ASP A 38 -46.63 -53.04 -23.69
N CYS A 39 -46.50 -54.28 -23.23
CA CYS A 39 -45.69 -54.63 -22.04
C CYS A 39 -44.49 -55.52 -22.41
N ASP A 40 -43.26 -55.05 -22.18
CA ASP A 40 -42.07 -55.93 -22.16
C ASP A 40 -40.89 -55.32 -21.37
N GLU A 41 -40.05 -56.15 -20.72
CA GLU A 41 -38.90 -55.71 -19.91
C GLU A 41 -37.60 -55.56 -20.73
N PRO A 42 -36.94 -54.38 -20.73
CA PRO A 42 -35.58 -54.23 -21.24
C PRO A 42 -34.54 -54.67 -20.20
N LYS A 43 -33.81 -55.75 -20.50
CA LYS A 43 -32.78 -56.34 -19.61
C LYS A 43 -31.64 -55.36 -19.31
N ILE A 44 -31.17 -55.35 -18.06
CA ILE A 44 -29.99 -54.60 -17.62
C ILE A 44 -28.74 -55.09 -18.35
N ALA A 45 -28.12 -54.22 -19.16
CA ALA A 45 -26.77 -54.43 -19.68
C ALA A 45 -25.74 -53.81 -18.70
N PRO A 46 -24.67 -54.53 -18.31
CA PRO A 46 -23.68 -53.99 -17.39
C PRO A 46 -22.91 -52.84 -18.06
N SER A 47 -22.96 -51.66 -17.45
CA SER A 47 -22.20 -50.49 -17.88
C SER A 47 -20.69 -50.76 -17.77
N ARG A 48 -19.96 -50.50 -18.86
CA ARG A 48 -18.50 -50.69 -18.90
C ARG A 48 -17.82 -49.77 -17.88
N LEU A 49 -17.11 -50.35 -16.92
CA LEU A 49 -16.13 -49.65 -16.10
C LEU A 49 -15.11 -48.96 -17.02
N LEU A 50 -15.05 -47.62 -16.95
CA LEU A 50 -13.94 -46.87 -17.52
C LEU A 50 -12.68 -47.17 -16.70
N PRO A 51 -11.51 -47.35 -17.35
CA PRO A 51 -10.29 -47.66 -16.64
C PRO A 51 -9.88 -46.51 -15.72
N LEU A 52 -9.58 -46.84 -14.46
CA LEU A 52 -9.19 -45.89 -13.42
C LEU A 52 -7.93 -45.12 -13.87
N LYS A 53 -8.09 -43.83 -14.23
CA LYS A 53 -6.95 -42.96 -14.53
C LYS A 53 -6.13 -42.79 -13.24
N SER A 54 -4.89 -43.24 -13.26
CA SER A 54 -3.91 -42.85 -12.25
C SER A 54 -3.78 -41.32 -12.25
N LEU A 55 -4.06 -40.66 -11.12
CA LEU A 55 -3.79 -39.24 -10.93
C LEU A 55 -2.32 -38.96 -11.30
N LYS A 56 -2.10 -38.15 -12.34
CA LYS A 56 -0.77 -37.61 -12.60
C LYS A 56 -0.40 -36.72 -11.41
N VAL A 57 0.76 -36.97 -10.81
CA VAL A 57 1.36 -36.02 -9.87
C VAL A 57 1.55 -34.71 -10.63
N ALA A 58 0.86 -33.65 -10.19
CA ALA A 58 0.87 -32.38 -10.88
C ALA A 58 2.25 -31.71 -10.78
N ASP A 59 2.81 -31.29 -11.91
CA ASP A 59 3.97 -30.41 -11.93
C ASP A 59 3.55 -28.99 -11.52
N SER A 60 3.47 -28.79 -10.20
CA SER A 60 3.11 -27.51 -9.60
C SER A 60 4.13 -26.39 -9.83
N SER A 61 5.26 -26.64 -10.51
CA SER A 61 6.19 -25.58 -10.95
C SER A 61 5.63 -24.73 -12.11
N ARG A 62 4.66 -25.28 -12.87
CA ARG A 62 4.02 -24.63 -14.03
C ARG A 62 3.09 -23.46 -13.69
N THR A 63 2.81 -23.20 -12.41
CA THR A 63 1.92 -22.09 -11.98
C THR A 63 2.61 -21.06 -11.08
N ASP A 64 2.16 -19.81 -11.13
CA ASP A 64 2.55 -18.80 -10.15
C ASP A 64 1.83 -18.99 -8.80
N PRO A 65 2.49 -18.72 -7.65
CA PRO A 65 1.89 -18.84 -6.32
C PRO A 65 0.96 -17.65 -6.04
N LEU A 66 -0.18 -17.65 -6.74
CA LEU A 66 -1.22 -16.63 -6.74
C LEU A 66 -2.58 -17.33 -6.66
N VAL A 67 -3.48 -16.84 -5.80
CA VAL A 67 -4.86 -17.35 -5.67
C VAL A 67 -5.82 -16.52 -6.53
N LEU A 68 -6.72 -17.15 -7.28
CA LEU A 68 -7.86 -16.47 -7.90
C LEU A 68 -9.09 -16.63 -7.01
N VAL A 69 -9.67 -15.52 -6.54
CA VAL A 69 -10.85 -15.50 -5.66
C VAL A 69 -12.04 -14.92 -6.41
N PHE A 70 -13.03 -15.77 -6.71
CA PHE A 70 -14.30 -15.37 -7.31
C PHE A 70 -15.32 -15.03 -6.22
N VAL A 71 -15.72 -13.75 -6.20
CA VAL A 71 -16.70 -13.18 -5.27
C VAL A 71 -18.02 -12.85 -5.98
N GLU A 72 -19.15 -12.82 -5.28
CA GLU A 72 -20.42 -12.33 -5.83
C GLU A 72 -20.46 -10.80 -5.91
N SER A 73 -19.75 -10.12 -5.01
CA SER A 73 -19.50 -8.67 -5.07
C SER A 73 -18.18 -8.33 -4.35
N LEU A 74 -17.62 -7.16 -4.60
CA LEU A 74 -16.40 -6.70 -3.90
C LEU A 74 -16.59 -6.47 -2.39
N TYR A 75 -17.82 -6.53 -1.89
CA TYR A 75 -18.20 -6.25 -0.50
C TYR A 75 -18.87 -7.46 0.19
N SER A 76 -18.78 -8.66 -0.39
CA SER A 76 -19.27 -9.89 0.24
C SER A 76 -18.51 -10.17 1.53
N GLN A 77 -19.24 -10.49 2.62
CA GLN A 77 -18.60 -10.79 3.91
C GLN A 77 -17.63 -11.97 3.79
N LEU A 78 -18.08 -13.08 3.17
CA LEU A 78 -17.26 -14.27 2.99
C LEU A 78 -16.03 -14.00 2.10
N GLY A 79 -16.19 -13.25 1.00
CA GLY A 79 -15.07 -12.85 0.15
C GLY A 79 -14.03 -12.03 0.93
N GLN A 80 -14.48 -11.07 1.74
CA GLN A 80 -13.60 -10.26 2.60
C GLN A 80 -12.94 -11.09 3.72
N GLU A 81 -13.61 -12.10 4.27
CA GLU A 81 -13.02 -13.04 5.24
C GLU A 81 -11.95 -13.94 4.59
N ILE A 82 -12.21 -14.47 3.39
CA ILE A 82 -11.24 -15.23 2.57
C ILE A 82 -10.01 -14.37 2.28
N ILE A 83 -10.22 -13.14 1.81
CA ILE A 83 -9.15 -12.16 1.53
C ILE A 83 -8.33 -11.88 2.79
N ALA A 84 -8.97 -11.60 3.93
CA ALA A 84 -8.28 -11.29 5.17
C ALA A 84 -7.39 -12.43 5.68
N ILE A 85 -7.78 -13.69 5.48
CA ILE A 85 -6.93 -14.86 5.79
C ILE A 85 -5.72 -14.90 4.85
N LEU A 86 -5.91 -14.76 3.53
CA LEU A 86 -4.82 -14.77 2.54
C LEU A 86 -3.83 -13.62 2.77
N GLU A 87 -4.31 -12.41 3.08
CA GLU A 87 -3.50 -11.23 3.40
C GLU A 87 -2.67 -11.40 4.68
N SER A 88 -3.25 -12.03 5.71
CA SER A 88 -2.57 -12.34 6.97
C SER A 88 -1.47 -13.38 6.75
N SER A 89 -1.77 -14.45 5.99
CA SER A 89 -0.80 -15.46 5.55
C SER A 89 0.24 -14.95 4.53
N ARG A 90 0.11 -13.70 4.07
CA ARG A 90 0.95 -13.04 3.05
C ARG A 90 0.93 -13.76 1.69
N PHE A 91 -0.12 -14.52 1.42
CA PHE A 91 -0.34 -15.19 0.14
C PHE A 91 -0.87 -14.18 -0.88
N LYS A 92 -0.28 -14.16 -2.09
CA LYS A 92 -0.75 -13.29 -3.15
C LYS A 92 -2.09 -13.80 -3.67
N TYR A 93 -3.02 -12.89 -3.94
CA TYR A 93 -4.32 -13.21 -4.52
C TYR A 93 -4.72 -12.17 -5.57
N ARG A 94 -5.74 -12.50 -6.37
CA ARG A 94 -6.48 -11.60 -7.26
C ARG A 94 -7.96 -11.89 -7.06
N THR A 95 -8.75 -10.85 -6.83
CA THR A 95 -10.21 -10.92 -6.80
C THR A 95 -10.81 -10.68 -8.18
N GLU A 96 -11.89 -11.39 -8.49
CA GLU A 96 -12.75 -11.14 -9.65
C GLU A 96 -14.21 -11.35 -9.26
N ILE A 97 -15.14 -10.61 -9.88
CA ILE A 97 -16.57 -10.90 -9.70
C ILE A 97 -16.90 -12.12 -10.55
N ALA A 98 -17.57 -13.11 -9.96
CA ALA A 98 -17.87 -14.40 -10.59
C ALA A 98 -18.67 -14.20 -11.91
N PRO A 99 -18.11 -14.55 -13.09
CA PRO A 99 -18.73 -14.23 -14.36
C PRO A 99 -19.99 -15.07 -14.60
N GLY A 100 -21.15 -14.41 -14.68
CA GLY A 100 -22.42 -15.08 -15.01
C GLY A 100 -22.61 -15.33 -16.52
N LYS A 101 -22.09 -14.41 -17.35
CA LYS A 101 -21.97 -14.48 -18.83
C LYS A 101 -20.82 -13.60 -19.34
N GLY A 102 -19.83 -13.32 -18.48
CA GLY A 102 -18.70 -12.46 -18.81
C GLY A 102 -17.47 -13.26 -19.23
N ASP A 103 -16.48 -12.57 -19.80
CA ASP A 103 -15.18 -13.19 -20.12
C ASP A 103 -14.43 -13.59 -18.83
N MET A 104 -13.88 -14.79 -18.81
CA MET A 104 -12.98 -15.21 -17.73
C MET A 104 -11.66 -14.42 -17.74
N PRO A 105 -11.04 -14.15 -16.58
CA PRO A 105 -9.73 -13.52 -16.50
C PRO A 105 -8.68 -14.42 -17.19
N THR A 106 -7.69 -13.82 -17.86
CA THR A 106 -6.64 -14.57 -18.56
C THR A 106 -5.88 -15.50 -17.59
N LEU A 107 -6.09 -16.82 -17.73
CA LEU A 107 -5.59 -17.85 -16.81
C LEU A 107 -4.12 -18.21 -17.02
N THR A 108 -3.57 -17.97 -18.22
CA THR A 108 -2.16 -18.21 -18.57
C THR A 108 -1.44 -16.91 -18.97
N ASP A 109 -0.12 -16.92 -18.87
CA ASP A 109 0.78 -16.03 -19.63
C ASP A 109 1.78 -16.91 -20.38
N LYS A 110 1.73 -16.86 -21.71
CA LYS A 110 2.40 -17.83 -22.61
C LYS A 110 2.02 -19.25 -22.17
N ASP A 111 3.01 -20.08 -21.85
CA ASP A 111 2.86 -21.50 -21.50
C ASP A 111 2.81 -21.77 -19.97
N ARG A 112 2.65 -20.70 -19.17
CA ARG A 112 2.66 -20.72 -17.69
C ARG A 112 1.29 -20.36 -17.13
N GLY A 113 0.81 -21.12 -16.14
CA GLY A 113 -0.44 -20.84 -15.45
C GLY A 113 -0.27 -19.71 -14.42
N ARG A 114 -1.22 -18.79 -14.35
CA ARG A 114 -1.09 -17.59 -13.51
C ARG A 114 -1.60 -17.78 -12.08
N PHE A 115 -2.27 -18.90 -11.80
CA PHE A 115 -2.91 -19.16 -10.51
C PHE A 115 -2.61 -20.59 -10.05
N ALA A 116 -2.24 -20.76 -8.78
CA ALA A 116 -1.99 -22.06 -8.14
C ALA A 116 -3.20 -22.61 -7.38
N LEU A 117 -4.22 -21.78 -7.13
CA LEU A 117 -5.46 -22.14 -6.46
C LEU A 117 -6.60 -21.25 -6.96
N ILE A 118 -7.82 -21.80 -7.05
CA ILE A 118 -9.03 -21.05 -7.35
C ILE A 118 -10.02 -21.21 -6.19
N ILE A 119 -10.67 -20.13 -5.78
CA ILE A 119 -11.62 -20.10 -4.67
C ILE A 119 -12.93 -19.48 -5.15
N TYR A 120 -14.05 -20.13 -4.89
CA TYR A 120 -15.40 -19.61 -5.11
C TYR A 120 -16.12 -19.41 -3.77
N GLU A 121 -16.50 -18.17 -3.45
CA GLU A 121 -17.36 -17.91 -2.27
C GLU A 121 -18.77 -18.49 -2.42
N ASN A 122 -19.17 -18.82 -3.65
CA ASN A 122 -20.38 -19.57 -3.93
C ASN A 122 -20.11 -20.58 -5.06
N ILE A 123 -20.03 -21.87 -4.72
CA ILE A 123 -19.79 -22.98 -5.66
C ILE A 123 -20.88 -23.08 -6.75
N LEU A 124 -22.09 -22.54 -6.52
CA LEU A 124 -23.12 -22.46 -7.56
C LEU A 124 -22.71 -21.61 -8.75
N LYS A 125 -21.76 -20.67 -8.61
CA LYS A 125 -21.22 -19.91 -9.75
C LYS A 125 -20.43 -20.82 -10.67
N TYR A 126 -19.48 -21.58 -10.12
CA TYR A 126 -18.69 -22.58 -10.85
C TYR A 126 -19.55 -23.69 -11.51
N VAL A 127 -20.67 -24.06 -10.88
CA VAL A 127 -21.61 -25.07 -11.38
C VAL A 127 -22.56 -24.52 -12.46
N ASN A 128 -22.78 -23.20 -12.50
CA ASN A 128 -23.65 -22.53 -13.46
C ASN A 128 -22.94 -21.55 -14.39
N LEU A 129 -21.62 -21.67 -14.52
CA LEU A 129 -20.88 -21.15 -15.68
C LEU A 129 -21.51 -21.68 -16.97
N ASP A 130 -21.42 -20.90 -18.05
CA ASP A 130 -21.69 -21.40 -19.39
C ASP A 130 -20.66 -22.48 -19.79
N ALA A 131 -21.02 -23.30 -20.79
CA ALA A 131 -20.22 -24.46 -21.18
C ALA A 131 -18.79 -24.10 -21.62
N TRP A 132 -18.58 -22.94 -22.26
CA TRP A 132 -17.26 -22.54 -22.77
C TRP A 132 -16.34 -22.05 -21.66
N ASN A 133 -16.81 -21.13 -20.80
CA ASN A 133 -16.04 -20.69 -19.64
C ASN A 133 -15.76 -21.86 -18.68
N ARG A 134 -16.71 -22.81 -18.56
CA ARG A 134 -16.53 -24.01 -17.74
C ARG A 134 -15.50 -24.98 -18.31
N GLU A 135 -15.54 -25.28 -19.61
CA GLU A 135 -14.55 -26.14 -20.27
C GLU A 135 -13.14 -25.53 -20.21
N LEU A 136 -13.03 -24.22 -20.46
CA LEU A 136 -11.77 -23.48 -20.36
C LEU A 136 -11.15 -23.58 -18.96
N LEU A 137 -11.98 -23.41 -17.93
CA LEU A 137 -11.56 -23.48 -16.53
C LEU A 137 -11.18 -24.90 -16.10
N ASP A 138 -12.01 -25.90 -16.41
CA ASP A 138 -11.73 -27.29 -16.03
C ASP A 138 -10.50 -27.82 -16.77
N LYS A 139 -10.31 -27.46 -18.05
CA LYS A 139 -9.08 -27.74 -18.79
C LYS A 139 -7.85 -27.10 -18.14
N TYR A 140 -7.94 -25.83 -17.71
CA TYR A 140 -6.86 -25.17 -16.98
C TYR A 140 -6.51 -25.92 -15.68
N CYS A 141 -7.53 -26.28 -14.88
CA CYS A 141 -7.34 -27.02 -13.63
C CYS A 141 -6.69 -28.39 -13.85
N VAL A 142 -7.10 -29.14 -14.87
CA VAL A 142 -6.53 -30.47 -15.21
C VAL A 142 -5.11 -30.36 -15.82
N GLU A 143 -4.83 -29.35 -16.65
CA GLU A 143 -3.52 -29.22 -17.32
C GLU A 143 -2.42 -28.69 -16.38
N TYR A 144 -2.78 -27.79 -15.46
CA TYR A 144 -1.86 -27.14 -14.51
C TYR A 144 -1.94 -27.69 -13.08
N GLY A 145 -2.85 -28.64 -12.82
CA GLY A 145 -3.03 -29.28 -11.52
C GLY A 145 -3.52 -28.33 -10.43
N VAL A 146 -4.47 -27.46 -10.77
CA VAL A 146 -4.98 -26.39 -9.90
C VAL A 146 -6.26 -26.85 -9.20
N GLY A 147 -6.21 -26.90 -7.86
CA GLY A 147 -7.37 -27.24 -7.04
C GLY A 147 -8.40 -26.11 -6.90
N VAL A 148 -9.59 -26.47 -6.42
CA VAL A 148 -10.71 -25.52 -6.21
C VAL A 148 -11.24 -25.59 -4.77
N VAL A 149 -11.26 -24.46 -4.05
CA VAL A 149 -12.07 -24.33 -2.82
C VAL A 149 -13.44 -23.76 -3.17
N GLY A 150 -14.49 -24.33 -2.63
CA GLY A 150 -15.87 -23.86 -2.82
C GLY A 150 -16.63 -23.74 -1.51
N PHE A 151 -17.40 -22.68 -1.36
CA PHE A 151 -18.36 -22.54 -0.26
C PHE A 151 -19.79 -22.69 -0.78
N PHE A 152 -20.66 -23.29 0.03
CA PHE A 152 -22.10 -23.29 -0.17
C PHE A 152 -22.76 -23.00 1.18
N LYS A 153 -23.49 -21.90 1.26
CA LYS A 153 -24.33 -21.54 2.42
C LYS A 153 -25.79 -21.56 1.97
N ALA A 154 -26.66 -22.15 2.79
CA ALA A 154 -28.08 -22.21 2.48
C ALA A 154 -28.77 -20.86 2.69
N ASN A 155 -29.96 -20.71 2.11
CA ASN A 155 -30.84 -19.57 2.28
C ASN A 155 -32.31 -20.01 2.18
N GLU A 156 -33.25 -19.09 2.41
CA GLU A 156 -34.70 -19.36 2.39
C GLU A 156 -35.20 -19.98 1.06
N ASN A 157 -34.50 -19.75 -0.06
CA ASN A 157 -34.83 -20.29 -1.39
C ASN A 157 -34.07 -21.58 -1.74
N SER A 158 -33.24 -22.11 -0.84
CA SER A 158 -32.42 -23.30 -1.09
C SER A 158 -33.24 -24.57 -0.91
N LEU A 159 -33.18 -25.47 -1.90
CA LEU A 159 -33.86 -26.78 -1.84
C LEU A 159 -33.34 -27.60 -0.64
N LEU A 160 -34.26 -28.19 0.11
CA LEU A 160 -33.95 -29.01 1.29
C LEU A 160 -33.03 -30.20 0.96
N SER A 161 -33.17 -30.77 -0.24
CA SER A 161 -32.24 -31.73 -0.81
C SER A 161 -32.13 -31.51 -2.33
N ALA A 162 -30.92 -31.50 -2.87
CA ALA A 162 -30.66 -31.39 -4.31
C ALA A 162 -29.31 -32.02 -4.70
N GLN A 163 -29.24 -32.63 -5.88
CA GLN A 163 -27.96 -33.04 -6.46
C GLN A 163 -27.23 -31.80 -7.03
N LEU A 164 -25.94 -31.68 -6.74
CA LEU A 164 -25.09 -30.65 -7.33
C LEU A 164 -24.89 -30.96 -8.82
N LYS A 165 -25.49 -30.14 -9.69
CA LYS A 165 -25.51 -30.32 -11.15
C LYS A 165 -24.12 -30.66 -11.71
N GLY A 166 -24.01 -31.81 -12.37
CA GLY A 166 -22.77 -32.32 -12.97
C GLY A 166 -21.87 -33.12 -12.04
N PHE A 167 -22.23 -33.30 -10.77
CA PHE A 167 -21.44 -34.03 -9.77
C PHE A 167 -22.26 -35.14 -9.09
N PRO A 168 -21.63 -36.27 -8.69
CA PRO A 168 -22.27 -37.34 -7.94
C PRO A 168 -22.35 -36.99 -6.42
N LEU A 169 -22.79 -35.77 -6.12
CA LEU A 169 -22.81 -35.17 -4.79
C LEU A 169 -24.18 -34.54 -4.51
N PHE A 170 -24.77 -34.86 -3.35
CA PHE A 170 -26.02 -34.30 -2.88
C PHE A 170 -25.77 -33.28 -1.76
N LEU A 171 -26.52 -32.18 -1.81
CA LEU A 171 -26.57 -31.14 -0.80
C LEU A 171 -27.90 -31.27 -0.04
N HIS A 172 -27.85 -31.32 1.29
CA HIS A 172 -29.03 -31.19 2.14
C HIS A 172 -28.93 -29.90 2.95
N SER A 173 -29.91 -29.01 2.83
CA SER A 173 -29.80 -27.58 3.17
C SER A 173 -30.69 -27.17 4.35
N ASN A 174 -30.36 -26.02 4.97
CA ASN A 174 -31.14 -25.41 6.07
C ASN A 174 -31.28 -26.32 7.30
N LEU A 175 -30.15 -26.88 7.76
CA LEU A 175 -30.08 -27.74 8.95
C LEU A 175 -29.55 -27.00 10.18
N GLY A 176 -30.16 -27.25 11.35
CA GLY A 176 -29.58 -26.97 12.65
C GLY A 176 -28.64 -28.10 13.09
N LEU A 177 -27.39 -27.78 13.39
CA LEU A 177 -26.33 -28.76 13.71
C LEU A 177 -25.75 -28.54 15.11
N LYS A 178 -25.21 -29.60 15.70
CA LYS A 178 -24.45 -29.60 16.96
C LYS A 178 -23.28 -30.58 16.94
N ASP A 179 -22.36 -30.43 17.89
CA ASP A 179 -21.26 -31.37 18.18
C ASP A 179 -20.41 -31.72 16.93
N CYS A 180 -19.51 -30.81 16.53
CA CYS A 180 -18.66 -30.99 15.35
C CYS A 180 -17.37 -31.76 15.67
N SER A 181 -17.01 -32.74 14.86
CA SER A 181 -15.77 -33.51 14.95
C SER A 181 -14.98 -33.47 13.64
N ILE A 182 -13.66 -33.65 13.76
CA ILE A 182 -12.72 -33.69 12.65
C ILE A 182 -12.45 -35.17 12.30
N ASN A 183 -12.45 -35.54 11.01
CA ASN A 183 -12.08 -36.89 10.59
C ASN A 183 -10.55 -37.10 10.67
N PRO A 184 -10.02 -37.92 11.60
CA PRO A 184 -8.57 -38.12 11.75
C PRO A 184 -7.89 -38.83 10.56
N LYS A 185 -8.67 -39.36 9.61
CA LYS A 185 -8.16 -40.02 8.40
C LYS A 185 -8.01 -39.08 7.20
N SER A 186 -8.51 -37.83 7.27
CA SER A 186 -8.47 -36.92 6.12
C SER A 186 -7.02 -36.50 5.81
N PRO A 187 -6.52 -36.70 4.58
CA PRO A 187 -5.14 -36.34 4.19
C PRO A 187 -4.95 -34.83 4.01
N LEU A 188 -6.01 -34.03 4.14
CA LEU A 188 -5.99 -32.57 4.11
C LEU A 188 -5.33 -31.96 5.35
N LEU A 189 -5.48 -32.61 6.51
CA LEU A 189 -5.09 -32.02 7.81
C LEU A 189 -3.56 -31.89 7.92
N TYR A 190 -3.10 -30.69 8.28
CA TYR A 190 -1.68 -30.40 8.47
C TYR A 190 -1.44 -29.54 9.71
N ILE A 191 -2.11 -28.39 9.81
CA ILE A 191 -2.14 -27.56 11.02
C ILE A 191 -3.23 -28.05 11.97
N THR A 192 -4.36 -28.56 11.46
CA THR A 192 -5.49 -29.05 12.27
C THR A 192 -5.13 -30.33 13.03
N ARG A 193 -5.44 -30.40 14.34
CA ARG A 193 -5.31 -31.63 15.16
C ARG A 193 -6.66 -32.33 15.34
N PRO A 194 -6.84 -33.58 14.87
CA PRO A 194 -8.08 -34.32 15.02
C PRO A 194 -8.11 -35.12 16.33
N SER A 195 -8.35 -34.46 17.46
CA SER A 195 -8.43 -35.09 18.79
C SER A 195 -9.66 -34.74 19.63
N GLU A 196 -10.30 -33.59 19.37
CA GLU A 196 -11.43 -33.10 20.18
C GLU A 196 -12.71 -32.93 19.36
N VAL A 197 -13.84 -32.80 20.08
CA VAL A 197 -15.18 -32.55 19.53
C VAL A 197 -15.63 -31.19 20.03
N GLU A 198 -15.97 -30.30 19.11
CA GLU A 198 -16.48 -28.97 19.39
C GLU A 198 -17.97 -29.09 19.77
N LYS A 199 -18.24 -29.05 21.08
CA LYS A 199 -19.54 -29.39 21.67
C LYS A 199 -20.52 -28.21 21.62
N GLY A 200 -21.80 -28.53 21.49
CA GLY A 200 -22.88 -27.54 21.48
C GLY A 200 -23.32 -27.15 20.08
N LEU A 201 -24.13 -26.09 19.98
CA LEU A 201 -24.77 -25.67 18.73
C LEU A 201 -23.77 -24.98 17.79
N LEU A 202 -23.77 -25.37 16.51
CA LEU A 202 -23.02 -24.66 15.48
C LEU A 202 -23.72 -23.31 15.17
N PRO A 203 -22.99 -22.27 14.70
CA PRO A 203 -23.59 -20.97 14.42
C PRO A 203 -24.67 -21.01 13.32
N GLY A 204 -25.93 -20.78 13.70
CA GLY A 204 -27.07 -20.68 12.78
C GLY A 204 -27.70 -22.02 12.36
N GLU A 205 -28.82 -21.94 11.65
CA GLU A 205 -29.58 -23.09 11.13
C GLU A 205 -29.53 -23.18 9.59
N ASP A 206 -28.64 -22.40 8.96
CA ASP A 206 -28.49 -22.27 7.49
C ASP A 206 -27.35 -23.15 6.93
N TRP A 207 -27.04 -24.25 7.64
CA TRP A 207 -26.02 -25.21 7.25
C TRP A 207 -26.48 -26.10 6.10
N THR A 208 -25.51 -26.47 5.28
CA THR A 208 -25.64 -27.51 4.27
C THR A 208 -24.70 -28.67 4.61
N VAL A 209 -25.14 -29.89 4.34
CA VAL A 209 -24.32 -31.10 4.53
C VAL A 209 -24.24 -31.90 3.24
N PHE A 210 -23.09 -32.55 3.05
CA PHE A 210 -22.72 -33.26 1.84
C PHE A 210 -22.98 -34.77 1.97
N GLN A 211 -23.66 -35.37 0.99
CA GLN A 211 -23.83 -36.81 0.88
C GLN A 211 -23.40 -37.31 -0.51
N SER A 212 -22.66 -38.41 -0.56
CA SER A 212 -22.17 -39.02 -1.80
C SER A 212 -22.11 -40.54 -1.63
N ASN A 213 -22.40 -41.27 -2.72
CA ASN A 213 -22.11 -42.70 -2.84
C ASN A 213 -20.86 -42.96 -3.72
N HIS A 214 -20.21 -41.92 -4.24
CA HIS A 214 -18.99 -42.00 -5.06
C HIS A 214 -17.75 -41.79 -4.19
N SER A 215 -16.77 -42.69 -4.33
CA SER A 215 -15.49 -42.74 -3.61
C SER A 215 -14.49 -41.61 -3.91
N THR A 216 -14.92 -40.54 -4.59
CA THR A 216 -14.09 -39.32 -4.76
C THR A 216 -14.26 -38.36 -3.59
N TYR A 217 -15.35 -38.49 -2.82
CA TYR A 217 -15.72 -37.58 -1.74
C TYR A 217 -15.41 -38.19 -0.37
N GLU A 218 -14.48 -37.59 0.36
CA GLU A 218 -14.11 -37.98 1.72
C GLU A 218 -14.51 -36.89 2.74
N PRO A 219 -15.09 -37.25 3.91
CA PRO A 219 -15.47 -36.27 4.91
C PRO A 219 -14.23 -35.69 5.62
N VAL A 220 -14.23 -34.37 5.84
CA VAL A 220 -13.18 -33.66 6.59
C VAL A 220 -13.72 -33.25 7.97
N LEU A 221 -14.90 -32.63 7.99
CA LEU A 221 -15.66 -32.31 9.20
C LEU A 221 -17.02 -33.00 9.19
N LEU A 222 -17.45 -33.44 10.37
CA LEU A 222 -18.69 -34.17 10.63
C LEU A 222 -19.43 -33.50 11.80
N ALA A 223 -20.76 -33.33 11.72
CA ALA A 223 -21.56 -32.79 12.83
C ALA A 223 -22.87 -33.57 13.00
N LYS A 224 -23.44 -33.54 14.20
CA LYS A 224 -24.74 -34.16 14.51
C LYS A 224 -25.89 -33.21 14.16
N THR A 225 -27.05 -33.76 13.84
CA THR A 225 -28.28 -32.98 13.74
C THR A 225 -28.83 -32.60 15.11
N LYS A 226 -29.37 -31.39 15.21
CA LYS A 226 -29.99 -30.83 16.43
C LYS A 226 -31.27 -31.56 16.86
N SER A 227 -31.98 -32.17 15.91
CA SER A 227 -33.33 -32.74 16.06
C SER A 227 -33.37 -34.24 16.42
N ALA A 228 -32.24 -34.87 16.72
CA ALA A 228 -32.16 -36.32 17.02
C ALA A 228 -32.88 -36.77 18.32
N GLU A 229 -33.45 -35.83 19.09
CA GLU A 229 -34.12 -36.09 20.38
C GLU A 229 -35.66 -36.27 20.26
N SER A 230 -36.24 -36.23 19.06
CA SER A 230 -37.71 -36.22 18.88
C SER A 230 -38.27 -37.21 17.84
N ILE A 231 -37.60 -38.34 17.58
CA ILE A 231 -38.10 -39.41 16.68
C ILE A 231 -38.22 -40.73 17.47
N PRO A 232 -39.41 -41.13 17.97
CA PRO A 232 -39.57 -42.26 18.91
C PRO A 232 -39.24 -43.67 18.40
N HIS A 233 -38.78 -43.83 17.15
CA HIS A 233 -38.62 -45.13 16.49
C HIS A 233 -37.28 -45.32 15.75
N MET A 234 -36.25 -44.50 16.02
CA MET A 234 -34.87 -44.80 15.61
C MET A 234 -33.98 -44.94 16.84
N SER A 235 -33.39 -46.13 17.02
CA SER A 235 -32.60 -46.49 18.19
C SER A 235 -31.10 -46.32 17.95
N VAL A 236 -30.47 -45.51 18.79
CA VAL A 236 -29.00 -45.35 18.97
C VAL A 236 -28.29 -44.59 17.83
N ASP A 237 -27.36 -43.73 18.25
CA ASP A 237 -26.52 -42.79 17.47
C ASP A 237 -27.23 -41.81 16.53
N ALA A 238 -27.18 -40.52 16.92
CA ALA A 238 -27.52 -39.41 16.04
C ALA A 238 -26.54 -39.35 14.87
N ALA A 239 -27.07 -39.44 13.64
CA ALA A 239 -26.29 -39.51 12.42
C ALA A 239 -25.29 -38.35 12.29
N LEU A 240 -24.05 -38.70 11.91
CA LEU A 240 -23.00 -37.73 11.59
C LEU A 240 -23.12 -37.32 10.12
N HIS A 241 -23.24 -36.01 9.89
CA HIS A 241 -23.39 -35.41 8.58
C HIS A 241 -22.14 -34.60 8.20
N THR A 242 -21.67 -34.75 6.96
CA THR A 242 -20.45 -34.09 6.47
C THR A 242 -20.67 -32.59 6.25
N THR A 243 -20.03 -31.73 7.04
CA THR A 243 -20.09 -30.26 6.91
C THR A 243 -18.98 -29.67 6.05
N VAL A 244 -17.85 -30.39 5.90
CA VAL A 244 -16.77 -30.08 4.95
C VAL A 244 -16.34 -31.39 4.29
N VAL A 245 -16.28 -31.40 2.96
CA VAL A 245 -15.94 -32.58 2.14
C VAL A 245 -14.76 -32.29 1.21
N GLN A 246 -13.88 -33.27 1.08
CA GLN A 246 -12.74 -33.25 0.16
C GLN A 246 -13.11 -34.06 -1.09
N ASP A 247 -12.85 -33.50 -2.28
CA ASP A 247 -12.95 -34.18 -3.57
C ASP A 247 -11.53 -34.55 -4.03
N LEU A 248 -11.27 -35.84 -4.15
CA LEU A 248 -10.01 -36.40 -4.64
C LEU A 248 -9.82 -36.22 -6.16
N GLY A 249 -10.86 -35.76 -6.88
CA GLY A 249 -10.82 -35.54 -8.33
C GLY A 249 -10.88 -36.83 -9.16
N LEU A 250 -11.35 -37.94 -8.59
CA LEU A 250 -11.47 -39.23 -9.31
C LEU A 250 -12.58 -39.22 -10.37
N HIS A 251 -13.52 -38.28 -10.29
CA HIS A 251 -14.62 -38.11 -11.24
C HIS A 251 -14.20 -37.38 -12.53
N ASP A 252 -13.48 -36.26 -12.41
CA ASP A 252 -13.16 -35.36 -13.53
C ASP A 252 -11.69 -34.89 -13.61
N GLY A 253 -10.85 -35.28 -12.65
CA GLY A 253 -9.43 -34.92 -12.59
C GLY A 253 -9.10 -33.66 -11.78
N ILE A 254 -10.07 -33.02 -11.12
CA ILE A 254 -9.88 -31.76 -10.39
C ILE A 254 -10.10 -32.00 -8.89
N GLN A 255 -9.08 -31.72 -8.07
CA GLN A 255 -9.19 -31.81 -6.62
C GLN A 255 -9.92 -30.60 -6.03
N ARG A 256 -10.78 -30.82 -5.04
CA ARG A 256 -11.60 -29.76 -4.43
C ARG A 256 -11.74 -29.90 -2.92
N VAL A 257 -12.11 -28.81 -2.25
CA VAL A 257 -12.59 -28.83 -0.87
C VAL A 257 -13.83 -27.96 -0.79
N LEU A 258 -14.94 -28.52 -0.30
CA LEU A 258 -16.25 -27.87 -0.26
C LEU A 258 -16.74 -27.69 1.18
N PHE A 259 -17.14 -26.46 1.52
CA PHE A 259 -17.61 -26.06 2.85
C PHE A 259 -19.12 -25.81 2.84
N GLY A 260 -19.85 -26.36 3.82
CA GLY A 260 -21.31 -26.31 3.92
C GLY A 260 -21.88 -25.09 4.68
N ASN A 261 -21.03 -24.14 5.06
CA ASN A 261 -21.41 -22.79 5.52
C ASN A 261 -20.20 -21.85 5.38
N ASN A 262 -20.37 -20.56 5.67
CA ASN A 262 -19.31 -19.54 5.65
C ASN A 262 -18.18 -19.81 6.68
N LEU A 263 -17.16 -18.96 6.66
CA LEU A 263 -16.05 -18.94 7.61
C LEU A 263 -16.42 -18.41 9.01
N ASN A 264 -17.69 -18.06 9.28
CA ASN A 264 -18.15 -17.61 10.61
C ASN A 264 -17.82 -18.62 11.73
N PHE A 265 -17.83 -19.92 11.43
CA PHE A 265 -17.44 -20.97 12.37
C PHE A 265 -15.92 -21.13 12.40
N TRP A 266 -15.30 -21.03 13.58
CA TRP A 266 -13.84 -20.95 13.70
C TRP A 266 -13.10 -22.18 13.12
N LEU A 267 -13.67 -23.38 13.25
CA LEU A 267 -13.07 -24.61 12.72
C LEU A 267 -13.09 -24.64 11.18
N HIS A 268 -14.02 -23.94 10.51
CA HIS A 268 -13.94 -23.71 9.07
C HIS A 268 -12.72 -22.86 8.70
N LYS A 269 -12.36 -21.84 9.51
CA LYS A 269 -11.16 -21.02 9.27
C LYS A 269 -9.88 -21.86 9.37
N LEU A 270 -9.81 -22.74 10.38
CA LEU A 270 -8.67 -23.65 10.57
C LEU A 270 -8.54 -24.65 9.40
N VAL A 271 -9.63 -25.35 9.04
CA VAL A 271 -9.65 -26.30 7.92
C VAL A 271 -9.45 -25.62 6.57
N PHE A 272 -9.85 -24.34 6.42
CA PHE A 272 -9.58 -23.56 5.20
C PHE A 272 -8.09 -23.29 4.97
N VAL A 273 -7.32 -23.00 6.03
CA VAL A 273 -5.85 -22.84 5.91
C VAL A 273 -5.20 -24.15 5.46
N ASP A 274 -5.65 -25.28 6.00
CA ASP A 274 -5.19 -26.61 5.57
C ASP A 274 -5.63 -26.94 4.13
N ALA A 275 -6.84 -26.56 3.71
CA ALA A 275 -7.32 -26.73 2.34
C ALA A 275 -6.47 -25.96 1.32
N VAL A 276 -6.08 -24.71 1.64
CA VAL A 276 -5.16 -23.90 0.82
C VAL A 276 -3.77 -24.56 0.74
N SER A 277 -3.25 -25.09 1.85
CA SER A 277 -1.97 -25.82 1.87
C SER A 277 -2.04 -27.11 1.06
N PHE A 278 -3.06 -27.94 1.26
CA PHE A 278 -3.25 -29.22 0.58
C PHE A 278 -3.39 -29.04 -0.95
N LEU A 279 -4.36 -28.24 -1.39
CA LEU A 279 -4.67 -28.06 -2.83
C LEU A 279 -3.55 -27.36 -3.61
N THR A 280 -2.57 -26.74 -2.93
CA THR A 280 -1.39 -26.11 -3.56
C THR A 280 -0.12 -26.96 -3.45
N SER A 281 -0.22 -28.22 -2.99
CA SER A 281 0.95 -29.08 -2.69
C SER A 281 1.94 -28.40 -1.74
N LYS A 282 1.40 -27.73 -0.71
CA LYS A 282 2.10 -26.91 0.31
C LYS A 282 2.85 -25.69 -0.22
N ARG A 283 2.65 -25.28 -1.48
CA ARG A 283 3.26 -24.05 -2.04
C ARG A 283 2.69 -22.77 -1.43
N LEU A 284 1.44 -22.78 -1.00
CA LEU A 284 0.84 -21.73 -0.16
C LEU A 284 0.58 -22.33 1.24
N SER A 285 1.66 -22.51 2.00
CA SER A 285 1.62 -23.01 3.37
C SER A 285 2.47 -22.17 4.30
N LEU A 286 2.00 -21.98 5.53
CA LEU A 286 2.83 -21.56 6.65
C LEU A 286 3.57 -22.79 7.23
N PRO A 287 4.70 -22.62 7.93
CA PRO A 287 5.30 -23.69 8.74
C PRO A 287 4.41 -24.02 9.95
N LEU A 288 4.77 -25.06 10.72
CA LEU A 288 4.11 -25.36 12.00
C LEU A 288 4.68 -24.53 13.17
N ASP A 289 5.92 -24.04 13.07
CA ASP A 289 6.55 -23.28 14.14
C ASP A 289 5.87 -21.91 14.33
N ARG A 290 5.66 -21.50 15.59
CA ARG A 290 5.12 -20.20 15.98
C ARG A 290 5.97 -19.59 17.08
N TYR A 291 6.50 -18.40 16.83
CA TYR A 291 7.27 -17.66 17.82
C TYR A 291 6.38 -16.65 18.54
N LEU A 292 6.25 -16.80 19.84
CA LEU A 292 5.45 -15.96 20.72
C LEU A 292 6.35 -15.19 21.68
N LEU A 293 6.10 -13.88 21.77
CA LEU A 293 6.67 -12.98 22.77
C LEU A 293 5.51 -12.19 23.40
N VAL A 294 5.51 -12.06 24.72
CA VAL A 294 4.53 -11.25 25.46
C VAL A 294 5.28 -10.15 26.19
N ASP A 295 5.13 -8.94 25.68
CA ASP A 295 5.74 -7.73 26.23
C ASP A 295 4.71 -7.03 27.12
N ILE A 296 5.02 -6.94 28.43
CA ILE A 296 4.24 -6.26 29.46
C ILE A 296 4.80 -4.84 29.62
N ASP A 297 4.13 -3.85 29.03
CA ASP A 297 4.48 -2.43 29.19
C ASP A 297 4.00 -1.90 30.56
N ASP A 298 4.30 -0.63 30.85
CA ASP A 298 3.83 0.08 32.06
C ASP A 298 4.26 -0.52 33.42
N ILE A 299 5.36 -1.28 33.46
CA ILE A 299 5.94 -1.74 34.74
C ILE A 299 6.35 -0.50 35.57
N PHE A 300 5.86 -0.49 36.82
CA PHE A 300 5.81 0.62 37.77
C PHE A 300 4.87 1.80 37.43
N VAL A 301 4.30 1.92 36.22
CA VAL A 301 3.50 3.10 35.79
C VAL A 301 2.05 3.08 36.30
N GLY A 302 1.52 1.90 36.67
CA GLY A 302 0.11 1.71 37.05
C GLY A 302 -0.36 2.61 38.20
N LYS A 303 -1.62 3.08 38.13
CA LYS A 303 -2.24 3.86 39.20
C LYS A 303 -2.49 3.00 40.44
N GLU A 304 -2.53 3.62 41.60
CA GLU A 304 -3.01 3.03 42.87
C GLU A 304 -4.30 2.21 42.67
N GLY A 305 -4.34 0.99 43.22
CA GLY A 305 -5.41 0.01 43.06
C GLY A 305 -5.39 -0.78 41.75
N THR A 306 -4.50 -0.45 40.81
CA THR A 306 -4.36 -1.12 39.50
C THR A 306 -3.02 -1.83 39.32
N ARG A 307 -2.14 -1.82 40.33
CA ARG A 307 -0.81 -2.43 40.25
C ARG A 307 -0.85 -3.91 40.65
N MET A 308 0.26 -4.61 40.42
CA MET A 308 0.43 -5.99 40.89
C MET A 308 0.80 -5.99 42.37
N LYS A 309 0.16 -6.84 43.15
CA LYS A 309 0.55 -7.14 44.55
C LYS A 309 1.48 -8.34 44.62
N VAL A 310 1.97 -8.64 45.82
CA VAL A 310 2.78 -9.83 46.16
C VAL A 310 2.19 -11.14 45.59
N GLU A 311 0.88 -11.32 45.66
CA GLU A 311 0.17 -12.49 45.13
C GLU A 311 0.06 -12.52 43.60
N ASP A 312 0.07 -11.36 42.95
CA ASP A 312 -0.02 -11.22 41.48
C ASP A 312 1.33 -11.51 40.82
N VAL A 313 2.42 -11.00 41.41
CA VAL A 313 3.80 -11.28 40.96
C VAL A 313 4.16 -12.77 41.11
N LYS A 314 3.70 -13.42 42.19
CA LYS A 314 3.81 -14.89 42.33
C LYS A 314 3.04 -15.61 41.23
N ALA A 315 1.78 -15.23 40.99
CA ALA A 315 0.97 -15.83 39.92
C ALA A 315 1.57 -15.61 38.52
N LEU A 316 2.22 -14.48 38.26
CA LEU A 316 2.96 -14.19 37.03
C LEU A 316 4.13 -15.16 36.84
N PHE A 317 4.95 -15.39 37.88
CA PHE A 317 6.05 -16.35 37.85
C PHE A 317 5.56 -17.80 37.74
N ASP A 318 4.55 -18.20 38.50
CA ASP A 318 3.99 -19.55 38.47
C ASP A 318 3.37 -19.87 37.09
N THR A 319 2.62 -18.91 36.52
CA THR A 319 2.02 -19.05 35.18
C THR A 319 3.09 -19.03 34.08
N GLN A 320 4.20 -18.29 34.25
CA GLN A 320 5.36 -18.40 33.36
C GLN A 320 5.95 -19.81 33.36
N ASN A 321 6.07 -20.45 34.53
CA ASN A 321 6.58 -21.81 34.65
C ASN A 321 5.61 -22.88 34.14
N GLU A 322 4.30 -22.67 34.25
CA GLU A 322 3.28 -23.47 33.56
C GLU A 322 3.43 -23.34 32.02
N LEU A 323 3.50 -22.11 31.52
CA LEU A 323 3.65 -21.84 30.07
C LEU A 323 4.96 -22.41 29.52
N ARG A 324 6.05 -22.48 30.31
CA ARG A 324 7.32 -23.15 29.94
C ARG A 324 7.16 -24.65 29.61
N THR A 325 6.08 -25.31 30.06
CA THR A 325 5.80 -26.72 29.71
C THR A 325 5.19 -26.90 28.31
N HIS A 326 4.51 -25.88 27.80
CA HIS A 326 3.90 -25.85 26.46
C HIS A 326 4.76 -25.09 25.43
N ILE A 327 5.47 -24.05 25.88
CA ILE A 327 6.31 -23.17 25.09
C ILE A 327 7.73 -23.19 25.67
N PRO A 328 8.68 -23.95 25.09
CA PRO A 328 10.02 -24.08 25.65
C PRO A 328 10.71 -22.72 25.87
N ASN A 329 11.28 -22.55 27.08
CA ASN A 329 11.95 -21.33 27.55
C ASN A 329 11.06 -20.07 27.65
N PHE A 330 9.73 -20.19 27.62
CA PHE A 330 8.81 -19.05 27.73
C PHE A 330 9.17 -18.10 28.87
N THR A 331 9.28 -16.82 28.56
CA THR A 331 9.67 -15.77 29.51
C THR A 331 8.92 -14.49 29.16
N PHE A 332 8.23 -13.89 30.13
CA PHE A 332 7.62 -12.57 29.98
C PHE A 332 8.70 -11.49 29.90
N ASN A 333 8.42 -10.44 29.13
CA ASN A 333 9.37 -9.36 28.85
C ASN A 333 8.78 -8.04 29.40
N LEU A 334 9.48 -7.39 30.32
CA LEU A 334 8.94 -6.37 31.21
C LEU A 334 9.47 -4.95 30.85
N GLY A 335 8.54 -4.08 30.46
CA GLY A 335 8.79 -2.70 30.03
C GLY A 335 8.63 -1.70 31.16
N TYR A 336 9.74 -1.21 31.74
CA TYR A 336 9.71 -0.43 32.99
C TYR A 336 10.02 1.06 32.82
N SER A 337 9.36 1.86 33.66
CA SER A 337 9.59 3.30 33.86
C SER A 337 9.90 3.60 35.33
N GLY A 338 11.19 3.58 35.70
CA GLY A 338 11.64 3.58 37.10
C GLY A 338 11.28 4.82 37.95
N LYS A 339 10.73 5.88 37.33
CA LYS A 339 10.25 7.09 38.04
C LYS A 339 9.06 6.80 38.97
N PHE A 340 8.29 5.76 38.64
CA PHE A 340 7.03 5.42 39.31
C PHE A 340 7.17 4.17 40.20
N PHE A 341 8.41 3.75 40.48
CA PHE A 341 8.70 2.74 41.50
C PHE A 341 8.36 3.29 42.89
N HIS A 342 7.67 2.49 43.71
CA HIS A 342 7.10 2.90 45.00
C HIS A 342 6.19 4.15 44.90
N THR A 343 5.11 4.00 44.13
CA THR A 343 4.03 4.99 44.01
C THR A 343 2.64 4.35 44.02
N GLY A 344 2.48 3.19 44.67
CA GLY A 344 1.20 2.54 44.92
C GLY A 344 0.73 2.68 46.36
N THR A 345 -0.10 1.74 46.80
CA THR A 345 -0.30 1.40 48.22
C THR A 345 0.84 0.51 48.75
N ASP A 346 1.03 0.44 50.07
CA ASP A 346 2.02 -0.43 50.73
C ASP A 346 2.07 -1.86 50.14
N ALA A 347 0.91 -2.47 49.88
CA ALA A 347 0.79 -3.84 49.35
C ALA A 347 1.06 -3.97 47.83
N GLU A 348 1.00 -2.85 47.08
CA GLU A 348 1.43 -2.77 45.69
C GLU A 348 2.95 -2.50 45.61
N ASP A 349 3.48 -1.71 46.54
CA ASP A 349 4.92 -1.42 46.63
C ASP A 349 5.70 -2.66 47.13
N GLU A 350 5.15 -3.46 48.06
CA GLU A 350 5.65 -4.83 48.33
C GLU A 350 5.61 -5.75 47.09
N GLY A 351 4.70 -5.48 46.15
CA GLY A 351 4.62 -6.15 44.85
C GLY A 351 5.76 -5.73 43.92
N ASP A 352 6.04 -4.44 43.83
CA ASP A 352 7.18 -3.88 43.08
C ASP A 352 8.52 -4.44 43.62
N ASP A 353 8.71 -4.48 44.94
CA ASP A 353 9.89 -5.06 45.60
C ASP A 353 10.05 -6.55 45.29
N LEU A 354 8.96 -7.33 45.35
CA LEU A 354 9.01 -8.76 44.98
C LEU A 354 9.34 -8.95 43.50
N LEU A 355 8.83 -8.08 42.61
CA LEU A 355 9.12 -8.12 41.18
C LEU A 355 10.61 -7.86 40.91
N LEU A 356 11.23 -6.93 41.65
CA LEU A 356 12.68 -6.69 41.58
C LEU A 356 13.50 -7.87 42.13
N SER A 357 13.00 -8.57 43.17
CA SER A 357 13.64 -9.81 43.64
C SER A 357 13.69 -10.91 42.55
N TYR A 358 12.77 -10.88 41.58
CA TYR A 358 12.66 -11.83 40.47
C TYR A 358 13.31 -11.32 39.16
N VAL A 359 14.16 -10.28 39.20
CA VAL A 359 14.81 -9.70 38.00
C VAL A 359 15.45 -10.72 37.06
N LYS A 360 16.02 -11.82 37.58
CA LYS A 360 16.69 -12.86 36.78
C LYS A 360 15.72 -13.84 36.10
N GLU A 361 14.46 -13.89 36.52
CA GLU A 361 13.45 -14.82 36.02
C GLU A 361 12.67 -14.30 34.81
N PHE A 362 12.82 -13.00 34.50
CA PHE A 362 12.12 -12.28 33.44
C PHE A 362 13.12 -11.63 32.46
N TRP A 363 12.64 -11.28 31.27
CA TRP A 363 13.34 -10.36 30.37
C TRP A 363 12.88 -8.93 30.64
N TRP A 364 13.72 -7.94 30.31
CA TRP A 364 13.47 -6.53 30.64
C TRP A 364 13.83 -5.62 29.48
N PHE A 365 13.09 -4.52 29.34
CA PHE A 365 13.39 -3.42 28.40
C PHE A 365 12.99 -2.05 28.98
N PRO A 366 13.71 -0.96 28.62
CA PRO A 366 13.37 0.37 29.09
C PRO A 366 12.13 0.92 28.35
N HIS A 367 11.20 1.52 29.10
CA HIS A 367 9.99 2.18 28.58
C HIS A 367 9.98 3.71 28.83
N MET A 368 11.18 4.32 28.81
CA MET A 368 11.49 5.71 29.22
C MET A 368 11.35 5.95 30.73
N TRP A 369 12.04 6.97 31.27
CA TRP A 369 11.96 7.31 32.70
C TRP A 369 10.59 7.82 33.12
N SER A 370 10.10 8.88 32.46
CA SER A 370 8.82 9.53 32.81
C SER A 370 7.58 8.97 32.12
N HIS A 371 7.66 7.79 31.47
CA HIS A 371 6.62 7.28 30.55
C HIS A 371 6.13 8.34 29.51
N MET A 372 7.03 9.23 29.06
CA MET A 372 6.68 10.32 28.14
C MET A 372 6.90 9.91 26.68
N GLN A 373 5.93 10.23 25.82
CA GLN A 373 5.95 9.95 24.39
C GLN A 373 7.09 10.70 23.67
N PRO A 374 7.99 10.01 22.94
CA PRO A 374 9.17 10.65 22.33
C PRO A 374 8.89 11.85 21.41
N HIS A 375 7.78 11.88 20.67
CA HIS A 375 7.47 13.00 19.76
C HIS A 375 7.28 14.36 20.46
N LEU A 376 7.14 14.38 21.79
CA LEU A 376 7.04 15.58 22.61
C LEU A 376 8.40 16.20 22.95
N PHE A 377 9.52 15.53 22.60
CA PHE A 377 10.87 16.01 22.87
C PHE A 377 11.49 16.61 21.60
N HIS A 378 11.69 17.92 21.61
CA HIS A 378 12.31 18.66 20.50
C HIS A 378 13.85 18.54 20.49
N ASN A 379 14.45 18.13 21.62
CA ASN A 379 15.90 18.07 21.80
C ASN A 379 16.35 16.65 22.19
N GLN A 380 17.24 16.06 21.38
CA GLN A 380 17.84 14.73 21.60
C GLN A 380 18.51 14.61 22.97
N SER A 381 19.20 15.65 23.46
CA SER A 381 19.90 15.61 24.75
C SER A 381 18.94 15.39 25.92
N VAL A 382 17.79 16.07 25.93
CA VAL A 382 16.77 15.92 26.98
C VAL A 382 16.13 14.52 26.92
N LEU A 383 15.93 13.99 25.71
CA LEU A 383 15.46 12.61 25.52
C LEU A 383 16.49 11.58 26.01
N ALA A 384 17.78 11.81 25.75
CA ALA A 384 18.88 10.98 26.25
C ALA A 384 19.08 11.08 27.77
N GLU A 385 18.84 12.25 28.39
CA GLU A 385 18.83 12.44 29.85
C GLU A 385 17.70 11.62 30.51
N GLN A 386 16.48 11.66 29.97
CA GLN A 386 15.39 10.79 30.42
C GLN A 386 15.76 9.30 30.29
N MET A 387 16.36 8.89 29.18
CA MET A 387 16.85 7.52 29.00
C MET A 387 17.95 7.15 30.01
N THR A 388 18.85 8.09 30.33
CA THR A 388 19.99 7.88 31.24
C THR A 388 19.51 7.72 32.68
N MET A 389 18.47 8.44 33.12
CA MET A 389 17.87 8.22 34.44
C MET A 389 17.25 6.82 34.56
N ASN A 390 16.53 6.35 33.54
CA ASN A 390 15.98 4.99 33.53
C ASN A 390 17.09 3.92 33.51
N LYS A 391 18.23 4.20 32.86
CA LYS A 391 19.41 3.31 32.87
C LYS A 391 20.11 3.28 34.22
N LYS A 392 20.21 4.42 34.90
CA LYS A 392 20.76 4.50 36.25
C LYS A 392 19.92 3.65 37.22
N PHE A 393 18.59 3.84 37.22
CA PHE A 393 17.67 3.02 38.02
C PHE A 393 17.84 1.52 37.75
N ALA A 394 17.98 1.11 36.49
CA ALA A 394 18.19 -0.28 36.12
C ALA A 394 19.49 -0.86 36.71
N VAL A 395 20.60 -0.11 36.63
CA VAL A 395 21.89 -0.52 37.23
C VAL A 395 21.81 -0.59 38.75
N GLU A 396 21.11 0.34 39.40
CA GLU A 396 20.95 0.37 40.86
C GLU A 396 20.12 -0.82 41.39
N HIS A 397 19.16 -1.34 40.61
CA HIS A 397 18.32 -2.49 40.95
C HIS A 397 18.71 -3.80 40.23
N GLY A 398 19.87 -3.83 39.56
CA GLY A 398 20.41 -5.03 38.90
C GLY A 398 19.68 -5.50 37.64
N ILE A 399 18.77 -4.70 37.08
CA ILE A 399 18.03 -4.99 35.84
C ILE A 399 19.00 -5.04 34.64
N PRO A 400 18.96 -6.06 33.75
CA PRO A 400 19.78 -6.13 32.55
C PRO A 400 19.64 -4.89 31.64
N THR A 401 20.76 -4.36 31.15
CA THR A 401 20.77 -3.12 30.31
C THR A 401 21.33 -3.34 28.90
N ASP A 402 21.63 -4.58 28.54
CA ASP A 402 22.33 -5.03 27.33
C ASP A 402 21.45 -5.86 26.38
N MET A 403 20.19 -6.12 26.75
CA MET A 403 19.18 -6.88 25.98
C MET A 403 18.93 -6.35 24.55
N GLY A 404 19.34 -5.12 24.24
CA GLY A 404 19.28 -4.54 22.89
C GLY A 404 17.88 -4.22 22.36
N TYR A 405 16.85 -4.37 23.20
CA TYR A 405 15.44 -4.13 22.91
C TYR A 405 14.89 -2.94 23.71
N ALA A 406 14.00 -2.16 23.09
CA ALA A 406 13.24 -1.11 23.75
C ALA A 406 11.88 -0.92 23.07
N VAL A 407 10.90 -0.38 23.80
CA VAL A 407 9.62 0.07 23.25
C VAL A 407 9.38 1.49 23.73
N ALA A 408 8.92 2.37 22.84
CA ALA A 408 8.57 3.74 23.22
C ALA A 408 7.14 3.82 23.80
N PRO A 409 6.90 4.66 24.82
CA PRO A 409 5.56 4.99 25.31
C PRO A 409 4.56 5.29 24.18
N HIS A 410 3.43 4.59 24.19
CA HIS A 410 2.39 4.64 23.16
C HIS A 410 2.90 4.44 21.70
N HIS A 411 4.02 3.73 21.52
CA HIS A 411 4.74 3.53 20.25
C HIS A 411 5.19 4.81 19.50
N SER A 412 5.09 5.98 20.15
CA SER A 412 5.37 7.26 19.53
C SER A 412 6.83 7.41 19.10
N GLY A 413 7.05 7.98 17.91
CA GLY A 413 8.38 8.19 17.34
C GLY A 413 9.03 6.93 16.75
N VAL A 414 8.52 5.73 17.01
CA VAL A 414 8.94 4.50 16.32
C VAL A 414 8.39 4.52 14.90
N TYR A 415 7.08 4.75 14.78
CA TYR A 415 6.42 5.09 13.52
C TYR A 415 5.20 6.01 13.78
N PRO A 416 5.06 7.16 13.08
CA PRO A 416 6.04 7.77 12.19
C PRO A 416 7.38 8.03 12.87
N VAL A 417 8.46 7.97 12.10
CA VAL A 417 9.82 8.07 12.64
C VAL A 417 10.09 9.45 13.25
N HIS A 418 10.73 9.44 14.41
CA HIS A 418 11.34 10.60 15.06
C HIS A 418 12.83 10.29 15.25
N VAL A 419 13.70 10.91 14.43
CA VAL A 419 15.11 10.51 14.31
C VAL A 419 15.86 10.56 15.65
N GLN A 420 15.58 11.58 16.47
CA GLN A 420 16.17 11.78 17.79
C GLN A 420 15.95 10.58 18.73
N LEU A 421 14.83 9.84 18.60
CA LEU A 421 14.57 8.61 19.36
C LEU A 421 15.54 7.49 19.00
N TYR A 422 15.73 7.24 17.70
CA TYR A 422 16.64 6.21 17.20
C TYR A 422 18.10 6.53 17.55
N GLU A 423 18.45 7.81 17.65
CA GLU A 423 19.80 8.27 18.01
C GLU A 423 20.04 8.16 19.52
N ALA A 424 19.14 8.68 20.36
CA ALA A 424 19.23 8.56 21.82
C ALA A 424 19.21 7.08 22.27
N TRP A 425 18.39 6.24 21.64
CA TRP A 425 18.39 4.79 21.90
C TRP A 425 19.72 4.11 21.58
N LYS A 426 20.38 4.44 20.46
CA LYS A 426 21.72 3.90 20.16
C LYS A 426 22.78 4.43 21.12
N GLN A 427 22.71 5.72 21.45
CA GLN A 427 23.68 6.41 22.32
C GLN A 427 23.63 5.91 23.77
N VAL A 428 22.45 5.80 24.38
CA VAL A 428 22.31 5.47 25.81
C VAL A 428 22.20 3.96 26.05
N TRP A 429 21.56 3.23 25.14
CA TRP A 429 21.14 1.83 25.35
C TRP A 429 21.68 0.84 24.33
N ALA A 430 22.35 1.30 23.26
CA ALA A 430 22.80 0.46 22.15
C ALA A 430 21.69 -0.41 21.52
N ILE A 431 20.45 0.10 21.49
CA ILE A 431 19.27 -0.62 20.95
C ILE A 431 19.50 -1.03 19.49
N LYS A 432 19.09 -2.25 19.18
CA LYS A 432 19.11 -2.85 17.84
C LYS A 432 17.75 -3.40 17.42
N VAL A 433 16.79 -3.55 18.35
CA VAL A 433 15.42 -3.99 18.08
C VAL A 433 14.41 -3.11 18.81
N THR A 434 13.27 -2.84 18.18
CA THR A 434 12.08 -2.27 18.80
C THR A 434 10.82 -2.87 18.17
N SER A 435 9.64 -2.63 18.74
CA SER A 435 8.37 -3.01 18.15
C SER A 435 7.38 -1.84 18.08
N THR A 436 6.46 -1.93 17.13
CA THR A 436 5.34 -0.99 16.99
C THR A 436 4.12 -1.67 16.40
N GLU A 437 2.94 -1.23 16.81
CA GLU A 437 1.70 -1.57 16.11
C GLU A 437 1.30 -0.56 15.01
N GLU A 438 1.98 0.58 14.93
CA GLU A 438 1.58 1.72 14.08
C GLU A 438 1.95 1.55 12.60
N TYR A 439 2.87 0.64 12.25
CA TYR A 439 3.44 0.53 10.90
C TYR A 439 2.90 -0.66 10.09
N PRO A 440 2.48 -0.46 8.82
CA PRO A 440 2.40 0.81 8.09
C PRO A 440 1.19 1.65 8.52
N HIS A 441 0.19 1.05 9.16
CA HIS A 441 -0.96 1.67 9.81
C HIS A 441 -1.37 0.86 11.03
N LEU A 442 -2.02 1.51 12.01
CA LEU A 442 -2.56 0.85 13.21
C LEU A 442 -3.59 -0.23 12.85
N LYS A 443 -4.43 0.02 11.84
CA LYS A 443 -5.49 -0.89 11.36
C LYS A 443 -5.55 -0.94 9.83
N PRO A 444 -5.93 -2.09 9.22
CA PRO A 444 -6.19 -3.38 9.85
C PRO A 444 -4.88 -4.09 10.26
N ALA A 445 -4.88 -4.77 11.42
CA ALA A 445 -3.66 -5.35 12.00
C ALA A 445 -2.92 -6.34 11.07
N ARG A 446 -3.66 -7.05 10.21
CA ARG A 446 -3.11 -7.95 9.18
C ARG A 446 -2.19 -7.28 8.14
N TYR A 447 -2.15 -5.95 8.06
CA TYR A 447 -1.18 -5.19 7.25
C TYR A 447 0.10 -4.81 8.00
N ARG A 448 0.19 -5.00 9.33
CA ARG A 448 1.38 -4.64 10.12
C ARG A 448 2.60 -5.44 9.65
N ARG A 449 3.76 -4.80 9.46
CA ARG A 449 5.00 -5.42 8.94
C ARG A 449 6.22 -5.01 9.76
N GLY A 450 7.35 -5.66 9.53
CA GLY A 450 8.64 -5.16 10.00
C GLY A 450 9.20 -4.07 9.08
N PHE A 451 10.21 -3.34 9.56
CA PHE A 451 11.15 -2.56 8.72
C PHE A 451 12.49 -2.37 9.42
N VAL A 452 13.52 -1.91 8.71
CA VAL A 452 14.81 -1.51 9.30
C VAL A 452 15.06 -0.04 9.03
N HIS A 453 15.37 0.73 10.08
CA HIS A 453 15.72 2.15 9.97
C HIS A 453 16.85 2.54 10.93
N ASN A 454 17.79 3.35 10.45
CA ASN A 454 18.93 3.87 11.20
C ASN A 454 19.75 2.80 11.99
N GLY A 455 19.76 1.56 11.50
CA GLY A 455 20.41 0.40 12.12
C GLY A 455 19.56 -0.42 13.11
N ILE A 456 18.34 0.03 13.42
CA ILE A 456 17.40 -0.66 14.31
C ILE A 456 16.38 -1.48 13.50
N MET A 457 16.16 -2.72 13.93
CA MET A 457 15.12 -3.62 13.42
C MET A 457 13.79 -3.34 14.14
N VAL A 458 12.75 -2.98 13.39
CA VAL A 458 11.40 -2.71 13.91
C VAL A 458 10.49 -3.88 13.60
N LEU A 459 9.81 -4.41 14.61
CA LEU A 459 8.91 -5.58 14.50
C LEU A 459 7.42 -5.22 14.68
N PRO A 460 6.49 -5.89 14.00
CA PRO A 460 5.06 -5.59 14.11
C PRO A 460 4.47 -6.20 15.40
N ARG A 461 4.03 -5.33 16.31
CA ARG A 461 3.33 -5.73 17.54
C ARG A 461 1.84 -5.96 17.28
N GLN A 462 1.25 -6.88 18.04
CA GLN A 462 -0.13 -7.34 17.92
C GLN A 462 -0.91 -7.02 19.20
N THR A 463 -2.18 -6.65 19.03
CA THR A 463 -3.13 -6.50 20.14
C THR A 463 -3.66 -7.86 20.59
N CYS A 464 -3.86 -8.05 21.90
CA CYS A 464 -4.42 -9.30 22.45
C CYS A 464 -5.89 -9.21 22.88
N GLY A 465 -6.54 -8.05 22.68
CA GLY A 465 -7.91 -7.78 23.15
C GLY A 465 -7.99 -7.23 24.58
N LEU A 466 -6.88 -7.17 25.31
CA LEU A 466 -6.79 -6.52 26.63
C LEU A 466 -6.40 -5.03 26.48
N PHE A 467 -7.01 -4.16 27.28
CA PHE A 467 -6.71 -2.73 27.34
C PHE A 467 -6.20 -2.35 28.74
N THR A 468 -5.51 -1.21 28.88
CA THR A 468 -4.96 -0.72 30.17
C THR A 468 -5.98 -0.54 31.28
N HIS A 469 -7.25 -0.31 30.95
CA HIS A 469 -8.36 -0.15 31.88
C HIS A 469 -9.20 -1.43 32.07
N THR A 470 -8.87 -2.51 31.35
CA THR A 470 -9.59 -3.79 31.44
C THR A 470 -8.89 -4.68 32.46
N ILE A 471 -9.37 -4.58 33.71
CA ILE A 471 -8.72 -5.15 34.90
C ILE A 471 -9.55 -6.32 35.47
N PHE A 472 -10.89 -6.22 35.46
CA PHE A 472 -11.80 -7.22 36.02
C PHE A 472 -12.53 -8.02 34.94
N TYR A 473 -12.71 -9.32 35.16
CA TYR A 473 -13.23 -10.27 34.17
C TYR A 473 -14.69 -9.98 33.77
N ASN A 474 -15.50 -9.62 34.75
CA ASN A 474 -16.92 -9.30 34.56
C ASN A 474 -17.13 -7.90 33.94
N GLU A 475 -16.11 -7.04 33.97
CA GLU A 475 -16.12 -5.69 33.40
C GLU A 475 -15.45 -5.61 32.01
N TYR A 476 -15.05 -6.76 31.45
CA TYR A 476 -14.52 -6.83 30.09
C TYR A 476 -15.50 -6.21 29.08
N PRO A 477 -15.05 -5.38 28.10
CA PRO A 477 -15.94 -4.78 27.11
C PRO A 477 -16.73 -5.82 26.29
N GLY A 478 -18.05 -5.87 26.47
CA GLY A 478 -18.93 -6.91 25.90
C GLY A 478 -19.21 -8.11 26.85
N GLY A 479 -18.69 -8.05 28.07
CA GLY A 479 -18.75 -9.10 29.09
C GLY A 479 -17.67 -10.16 28.90
N SER A 480 -17.40 -10.93 29.96
CA SER A 480 -16.43 -12.03 30.01
C SER A 480 -16.50 -12.98 28.80
N SER A 481 -17.71 -13.32 28.34
CA SER A 481 -17.92 -14.18 27.17
C SER A 481 -17.27 -13.68 25.87
N GLU A 482 -16.99 -12.37 25.75
CA GLU A 482 -16.32 -11.82 24.57
C GLU A 482 -14.81 -12.06 24.59
N LEU A 483 -14.18 -11.99 25.77
CA LEU A 483 -12.79 -12.42 25.95
C LEU A 483 -12.65 -13.92 25.66
N ASP A 484 -13.58 -14.74 26.17
CA ASP A 484 -13.68 -16.17 25.83
C ASP A 484 -13.78 -16.41 24.32
N LYS A 485 -14.61 -15.65 23.59
CA LYS A 485 -14.74 -15.75 22.12
C LYS A 485 -13.46 -15.35 21.39
N ILE A 486 -12.76 -14.31 21.84
CA ILE A 486 -11.51 -13.84 21.23
C ILE A 486 -10.40 -14.89 21.37
N ILE A 487 -10.34 -15.58 22.51
CA ILE A 487 -9.39 -16.66 22.80
C ILE A 487 -9.75 -17.95 22.05
N ASN A 488 -10.98 -18.43 22.21
CA ASN A 488 -11.41 -19.76 21.75
C ASN A 488 -11.87 -19.70 20.27
N GLY A 489 -10.92 -19.76 19.34
CA GLY A 489 -11.16 -19.74 17.90
C GLY A 489 -11.34 -18.33 17.29
N GLY A 490 -11.37 -17.28 18.11
CA GLY A 490 -11.51 -15.88 17.69
C GLY A 490 -10.23 -15.22 17.19
N GLU A 491 -10.19 -13.88 17.24
CA GLU A 491 -9.13 -13.06 16.64
C GLU A 491 -7.73 -13.35 17.22
N LEU A 492 -7.63 -13.67 18.52
CA LEU A 492 -6.33 -13.97 19.14
C LEU A 492 -5.78 -15.33 18.71
N PHE A 493 -6.64 -16.36 18.66
CA PHE A 493 -6.29 -17.66 18.06
C PHE A 493 -5.89 -17.50 16.58
N LEU A 494 -6.68 -16.76 15.79
CA LEU A 494 -6.40 -16.53 14.37
C LEU A 494 -5.11 -15.74 14.15
N THR A 495 -4.77 -14.82 15.04
CA THR A 495 -3.51 -14.08 15.00
C THR A 495 -2.32 -15.04 15.10
N VAL A 496 -2.33 -15.98 16.06
CA VAL A 496 -1.28 -17.00 16.17
C VAL A 496 -1.34 -18.02 15.02
N LEU A 497 -2.53 -18.43 14.57
CA LEU A 497 -2.68 -19.36 13.46
C LEU A 497 -2.02 -18.82 12.17
N LEU A 498 -2.22 -17.53 11.87
CA LEU A 498 -1.85 -16.93 10.59
C LEU A 498 -0.50 -16.21 10.59
N ASN A 499 0.08 -15.87 11.75
CA ASN A 499 1.39 -15.22 11.85
C ASN A 499 2.47 -16.15 12.42
N PRO A 500 3.52 -16.51 11.65
CA PRO A 500 4.67 -17.28 12.15
C PRO A 500 5.41 -16.66 13.35
N ILE A 501 5.28 -15.34 13.54
CA ILE A 501 5.82 -14.57 14.67
C ILE A 501 4.72 -13.63 15.17
N SER A 502 4.41 -13.67 16.47
CA SER A 502 3.49 -12.75 17.13
C SER A 502 4.14 -12.17 18.39
N ILE A 503 4.21 -10.85 18.47
CA ILE A 503 4.63 -10.11 19.68
C ILE A 503 3.39 -9.42 20.22
N PHE A 504 2.90 -9.84 21.38
CA PHE A 504 1.69 -9.27 21.97
C PHE A 504 2.00 -8.09 22.89
N MET A 505 1.14 -7.08 22.84
CA MET A 505 1.11 -5.98 23.80
C MET A 505 0.15 -6.32 24.95
N THR A 506 0.65 -6.25 26.17
CA THR A 506 -0.12 -6.13 27.42
C THR A 506 0.52 -5.06 28.30
N HIS A 507 -0.12 -4.71 29.41
CA HIS A 507 0.35 -3.70 30.36
C HIS A 507 0.27 -4.25 31.79
N LEU A 508 1.05 -3.70 32.72
CA LEU A 508 1.08 -4.10 34.14
C LEU A 508 -0.32 -4.29 34.77
N SER A 509 -1.28 -3.40 34.47
CA SER A 509 -2.65 -3.47 35.00
C SER A 509 -3.46 -4.68 34.53
N ASN A 510 -3.03 -5.37 33.46
CA ASN A 510 -3.64 -6.64 33.03
C ASN A 510 -3.17 -7.85 33.88
N TYR A 511 -2.20 -7.66 34.78
CA TYR A 511 -1.64 -8.71 35.63
C TYR A 511 -1.95 -8.52 37.12
N GLY A 512 -2.39 -7.34 37.54
CA GLY A 512 -3.00 -7.14 38.86
C GLY A 512 -4.43 -7.70 38.95
N ASN A 513 -4.95 -7.80 40.17
CA ASN A 513 -6.35 -8.15 40.47
C ASN A 513 -6.82 -9.47 39.79
N ASP A 514 -7.74 -9.44 38.82
CA ASP A 514 -8.25 -10.66 38.14
C ASP A 514 -7.23 -11.30 37.16
N ARG A 515 -6.07 -10.67 36.94
CA ARG A 515 -4.93 -11.20 36.15
C ARG A 515 -5.31 -11.61 34.73
N LEU A 516 -6.09 -10.78 34.03
CA LEU A 516 -6.62 -11.09 32.70
C LEU A 516 -5.55 -11.44 31.66
N GLY A 517 -4.33 -10.92 31.77
CA GLY A 517 -3.17 -11.33 30.96
C GLY A 517 -2.80 -12.80 31.16
N LEU A 518 -2.73 -13.26 32.42
CA LEU A 518 -2.45 -14.65 32.75
C LEU A 518 -3.59 -15.57 32.31
N TYR A 519 -4.85 -15.15 32.53
CA TYR A 519 -6.03 -15.86 32.03
C TYR A 519 -5.96 -16.06 30.52
N THR A 520 -5.72 -14.98 29.78
CA THR A 520 -5.75 -14.94 28.31
C THR A 520 -4.72 -15.86 27.69
N PHE A 521 -3.45 -15.77 28.10
CA PHE A 521 -2.39 -16.60 27.50
C PHE A 521 -2.45 -18.07 27.95
N ARG A 522 -2.86 -18.37 29.18
CA ARG A 522 -3.09 -19.76 29.64
C ARG A 522 -4.14 -20.46 28.77
N HIS A 523 -5.29 -19.82 28.54
CA HIS A 523 -6.36 -20.43 27.75
C HIS A 523 -6.04 -20.46 26.25
N LEU A 524 -5.41 -19.42 25.69
CA LEU A 524 -4.96 -19.40 24.30
C LEU A 524 -4.01 -20.56 23.98
N VAL A 525 -2.99 -20.78 24.82
CA VAL A 525 -1.98 -21.82 24.60
C VAL A 525 -2.61 -23.22 24.69
N ARG A 526 -3.48 -23.45 25.67
CA ARG A 526 -4.22 -24.70 25.79
C ARG A 526 -5.14 -24.95 24.59
N PHE A 527 -5.85 -23.93 24.09
CA PHE A 527 -6.72 -24.05 22.91
C PHE A 527 -5.91 -24.35 21.64
N LEU A 528 -4.75 -23.69 21.45
CA LEU A 528 -3.82 -23.97 20.35
C LEU A 528 -3.31 -25.42 20.39
N ASP A 529 -2.95 -25.93 21.56
CA ASP A 529 -2.47 -27.30 21.74
C ASP A 529 -3.57 -28.36 21.59
N SER A 530 -4.81 -28.08 22.03
CA SER A 530 -5.96 -28.97 21.82
C SER A 530 -6.28 -29.16 20.33
N TRP A 531 -6.25 -28.07 19.55
CA TRP A 531 -6.82 -28.03 18.20
C TRP A 531 -5.80 -27.99 17.06
N THR A 532 -4.50 -27.83 17.33
CA THR A 532 -3.49 -27.67 16.26
C THR A 532 -2.22 -28.49 16.46
N ASN A 533 -1.48 -28.70 15.36
CA ASN A 533 -0.16 -29.30 15.32
C ASN A 533 0.95 -28.23 15.33
N LEU A 534 0.63 -27.00 15.74
CA LEU A 534 1.59 -25.90 15.82
C LEU A 534 2.65 -26.18 16.89
N LYS A 535 3.85 -25.64 16.68
CA LYS A 535 4.98 -25.77 17.60
C LYS A 535 5.30 -24.40 18.18
N LEU A 536 4.74 -24.14 19.35
CA LEU A 536 4.93 -22.87 20.04
C LEU A 536 6.36 -22.79 20.59
N GLN A 537 7.01 -21.65 20.37
CA GLN A 537 8.39 -21.34 20.78
C GLN A 537 8.44 -19.89 21.27
N THR A 538 9.42 -19.55 22.12
CA THR A 538 9.82 -18.15 22.31
C THR A 538 11.26 -17.93 21.87
N LEU A 539 11.65 -16.68 21.64
CA LEU A 539 13.02 -16.26 21.38
C LEU A 539 13.25 -14.89 22.03
N PRO A 540 14.43 -14.60 22.59
CA PRO A 540 14.80 -13.26 23.03
C PRO A 540 14.63 -12.25 21.88
N PRO A 541 14.21 -10.99 22.12
CA PRO A 541 13.84 -10.04 21.06
C PRO A 541 14.89 -9.86 19.95
N MET A 542 16.18 -9.88 20.31
CA MET A 542 17.31 -9.86 19.36
C MET A 542 17.31 -11.04 18.37
N GLN A 543 17.05 -12.25 18.85
CA GLN A 543 16.99 -13.46 18.03
C GLN A 543 15.66 -13.52 17.25
N LEU A 544 14.57 -13.07 17.86
CA LEU A 544 13.26 -12.97 17.23
C LEU A 544 13.27 -12.00 16.03
N ALA A 545 13.97 -10.88 16.15
CA ALA A 545 14.16 -9.93 15.04
C ALA A 545 14.95 -10.54 13.88
N GLN A 546 16.04 -11.24 14.18
CA GLN A 546 16.82 -11.96 13.17
C GLN A 546 15.95 -13.01 12.47
N LYS A 547 15.17 -13.79 13.23
CA LYS A 547 14.21 -14.77 12.68
C LYS A 547 13.15 -14.10 11.79
N TYR A 548 12.61 -12.94 12.19
CA TYR A 548 11.65 -12.18 11.40
C TYR A 548 12.21 -11.81 10.03
N PHE A 549 13.38 -11.18 9.98
CA PHE A 549 13.98 -10.74 8.72
C PHE A 549 14.76 -11.84 7.96
N GLN A 550 14.83 -13.06 8.49
CA GLN A 550 15.14 -14.28 7.74
C GLN A 550 13.92 -14.78 6.97
N ILE A 551 12.74 -14.86 7.62
CA ILE A 551 11.49 -15.32 6.98
C ILE A 551 10.96 -14.26 6.00
N PHE A 552 11.02 -12.98 6.39
CA PHE A 552 10.43 -11.84 5.68
C PHE A 552 11.50 -10.87 5.18
N SER A 553 12.49 -11.39 4.46
CA SER A 553 13.67 -10.64 4.00
C SER A 553 13.35 -9.40 3.14
N ALA A 554 12.26 -9.46 2.36
CA ALA A 554 11.77 -8.35 1.53
C ALA A 554 11.14 -7.19 2.31
N GLU A 555 10.94 -7.33 3.63
CA GLU A 555 10.34 -6.32 4.50
C GLU A 555 11.37 -5.55 5.31
N LYS A 556 12.68 -5.78 5.08
CA LYS A 556 13.74 -4.92 5.63
C LYS A 556 13.62 -3.47 5.13
N ASP A 557 13.21 -3.32 3.88
CA ASP A 557 12.97 -2.03 3.24
C ASP A 557 11.67 -1.41 3.76
N PRO A 558 11.71 -0.21 4.36
CA PRO A 558 10.49 0.49 4.76
C PRO A 558 9.65 0.89 3.54
N LEU A 559 8.38 1.20 3.79
CA LEU A 559 7.49 1.90 2.89
C LEU A 559 6.80 3.01 3.68
N TRP A 560 7.36 4.20 3.62
CA TRP A 560 6.85 5.40 4.28
C TRP A 560 5.46 5.75 3.73
N GLN A 561 4.45 5.72 4.60
CA GLN A 561 3.11 6.25 4.31
C GLN A 561 3.07 7.76 4.59
N ASP A 562 2.07 8.45 4.03
CA ASP A 562 1.74 9.83 4.36
C ASP A 562 1.22 9.94 5.82
N PRO A 563 1.97 10.57 6.76
CA PRO A 563 1.53 10.71 8.16
C PRO A 563 0.32 11.64 8.33
N CYS A 564 -0.10 12.34 7.27
CA CYS A 564 -1.17 13.33 7.32
C CYS A 564 -2.56 12.77 6.96
N GLU A 565 -2.61 11.61 6.28
CA GLU A 565 -3.86 10.92 5.95
C GLU A 565 -4.34 10.00 7.10
N ASP A 566 -3.41 9.54 7.95
CA ASP A 566 -3.72 8.76 9.14
C ASP A 566 -3.75 9.67 10.38
N LYS A 567 -4.94 9.85 10.97
CA LYS A 567 -5.12 10.69 12.16
C LYS A 567 -4.21 10.24 13.31
N ARG A 568 -4.07 8.93 13.55
CA ARG A 568 -3.29 8.42 14.68
C ARG A 568 -1.82 8.75 14.52
N HIS A 569 -1.29 8.61 13.31
CA HIS A 569 0.09 9.00 12.98
C HIS A 569 0.32 10.48 13.17
N LYS A 570 -0.60 11.33 12.69
CA LYS A 570 -0.55 12.78 12.86
C LYS A 570 -0.57 13.20 14.34
N ASP A 571 -1.40 12.55 15.15
CA ASP A 571 -1.53 12.81 16.59
C ASP A 571 -0.26 12.42 17.40
N ILE A 572 0.63 11.57 16.85
CA ILE A 572 1.90 11.15 17.50
C ILE A 572 3.17 11.61 16.74
N TRP A 573 3.04 12.56 15.81
CA TRP A 573 4.15 13.18 15.06
C TRP A 573 4.63 14.46 15.77
N SER A 574 5.88 14.88 15.59
CA SER A 574 6.33 16.16 16.19
C SER A 574 5.52 17.33 15.62
N LYS A 575 5.07 18.23 16.49
CA LYS A 575 4.30 19.44 16.14
C LYS A 575 5.10 20.46 15.32
N GLU A 576 6.42 20.29 15.20
CA GLU A 576 7.28 21.08 14.31
C GLU A 576 7.19 20.63 12.84
N LYS A 577 6.63 19.43 12.59
CA LYS A 577 6.47 18.86 11.26
C LYS A 577 5.06 19.17 10.75
N THR A 578 4.97 19.56 9.48
CA THR A 578 3.69 19.89 8.84
C THR A 578 3.57 19.25 7.45
N CYS A 579 2.35 18.88 7.12
CA CYS A 579 1.93 18.30 5.84
C CYS A 579 2.23 19.24 4.66
N ASP A 580 2.12 20.55 4.87
CA ASP A 580 2.32 21.55 3.83
C ASP A 580 3.75 21.65 3.32
N ARG A 581 4.72 21.05 4.04
CA ARG A 581 6.13 20.97 3.65
C ARG A 581 6.41 19.87 2.60
N PHE A 582 5.45 19.00 2.29
CA PHE A 582 5.62 17.99 1.25
C PHE A 582 5.41 18.56 -0.18
N PRO A 583 6.14 18.05 -1.19
CA PRO A 583 5.96 18.48 -2.57
C PRO A 583 4.63 17.98 -3.15
N LYS A 584 3.89 18.93 -3.72
CA LYS A 584 2.60 18.72 -4.39
C LYS A 584 2.79 18.32 -5.87
N LEU A 585 4.03 18.37 -6.37
CA LEU A 585 4.45 17.94 -7.72
C LEU A 585 5.80 17.19 -7.72
N LEU A 586 5.87 16.07 -8.44
CA LEU A 586 7.09 15.34 -8.79
C LEU A 586 7.36 15.40 -10.31
N ILE A 587 8.54 15.89 -10.70
CA ILE A 587 9.02 15.85 -12.09
C ILE A 587 9.94 14.64 -12.26
N ILE A 588 9.37 13.52 -12.71
CA ILE A 588 9.96 12.18 -12.54
C ILE A 588 11.04 11.82 -13.57
N GLY A 589 11.18 12.58 -14.66
CA GLY A 589 12.08 12.22 -15.76
C GLY A 589 11.35 11.92 -17.08
N PRO A 590 11.91 11.07 -17.95
CA PRO A 590 13.24 10.44 -17.85
C PRO A 590 14.42 11.42 -17.97
N GLN A 591 15.63 10.93 -17.71
CA GLN A 591 16.86 11.70 -17.96
C GLN A 591 17.00 12.13 -19.43
N LYS A 592 17.59 13.32 -19.62
CA LYS A 592 17.98 13.93 -20.91
C LYS A 592 16.85 14.47 -21.81
N THR A 593 15.65 14.69 -21.28
CA THR A 593 14.48 15.15 -22.06
C THR A 593 14.09 16.63 -21.86
N GLY A 594 14.79 17.37 -21.00
CA GLY A 594 14.51 18.79 -20.70
C GLY A 594 14.08 19.09 -19.25
N THR A 595 14.16 18.11 -18.34
CA THR A 595 13.70 18.23 -16.95
C THR A 595 14.27 19.41 -16.17
N THR A 596 15.58 19.68 -16.27
CA THR A 596 16.21 20.85 -15.62
C THR A 596 15.70 22.18 -16.19
N ALA A 597 15.30 22.24 -17.47
CA ALA A 597 14.69 23.43 -18.05
C ALA A 597 13.28 23.67 -17.50
N LEU A 598 12.44 22.63 -17.42
CA LEU A 598 11.12 22.72 -16.80
C LEU A 598 11.20 23.13 -15.32
N TYR A 599 12.11 22.52 -14.56
CA TYR A 599 12.37 22.87 -13.15
C TYR A 599 12.70 24.36 -12.99
N LEU A 600 13.62 24.89 -13.81
CA LEU A 600 13.99 26.31 -13.79
C LEU A 600 12.84 27.23 -14.21
N PHE A 601 12.02 26.86 -15.19
CA PHE A 601 10.85 27.66 -15.59
C PHE A 601 9.74 27.67 -14.52
N LEU A 602 9.51 26.56 -13.82
CA LEU A 602 8.55 26.51 -12.71
C LEU A 602 9.02 27.37 -11.53
N GLY A 603 10.32 27.35 -11.22
CA GLY A 603 10.93 28.21 -10.19
C GLY A 603 10.97 29.71 -10.52
N MET A 604 10.38 30.14 -11.65
CA MET A 604 10.12 31.55 -11.96
C MET A 604 8.70 32.01 -11.56
N HIS A 605 7.83 31.09 -11.10
CA HIS A 605 6.46 31.39 -10.71
C HIS A 605 6.39 31.67 -9.19
N PRO A 606 5.76 32.77 -8.74
CA PRO A 606 5.79 33.18 -7.33
C PRO A 606 5.12 32.13 -6.41
N ASP A 607 4.01 31.54 -6.83
CA ASP A 607 3.29 30.51 -6.06
C ASP A 607 4.04 29.15 -6.02
N LEU A 608 5.09 28.92 -6.82
CA LEU A 608 5.77 27.62 -6.96
C LEU A 608 7.20 27.68 -6.42
N SER A 609 7.48 26.90 -5.38
CA SER A 609 8.82 26.80 -4.78
C SER A 609 9.46 25.44 -5.07
N SER A 610 10.70 25.44 -5.56
CA SER A 610 11.49 24.22 -5.71
C SER A 610 12.06 23.75 -4.37
N ASN A 611 12.58 22.52 -4.35
CA ASN A 611 13.52 22.09 -3.31
C ASN A 611 14.80 22.96 -3.28
N TYR A 612 15.47 22.95 -2.13
CA TYR A 612 16.87 23.34 -1.98
C TYR A 612 17.79 22.36 -2.73
N PRO A 613 18.95 22.81 -3.23
CA PRO A 613 19.89 21.95 -3.94
C PRO A 613 20.64 21.01 -2.98
N SER A 614 20.82 19.77 -3.42
CA SER A 614 21.72 18.78 -2.83
C SER A 614 23.18 19.07 -3.21
N SER A 615 24.11 18.84 -2.27
CA SER A 615 25.55 18.88 -2.53
C SER A 615 26.05 17.70 -3.39
N GLU A 616 25.32 16.58 -3.37
CA GLU A 616 25.66 15.34 -4.11
C GLU A 616 24.94 15.25 -5.46
N THR A 617 23.69 15.73 -5.52
CA THR A 617 22.74 15.49 -6.63
C THR A 617 22.18 16.78 -7.25
N PHE A 618 22.76 17.93 -6.91
CA PHE A 618 22.44 19.26 -7.47
C PHE A 618 20.96 19.61 -7.32
N GLU A 619 20.22 19.89 -8.40
CA GLU A 619 18.79 20.20 -8.28
C GLU A 619 17.91 18.98 -7.93
N GLU A 620 18.45 17.75 -7.99
CA GLU A 620 17.70 16.52 -7.70
C GLU A 620 17.85 16.08 -6.23
N ILE A 621 16.78 15.51 -5.66
CA ILE A 621 16.80 14.90 -4.31
C ILE A 621 17.12 13.40 -4.39
N GLN A 622 16.62 12.72 -5.43
CA GLN A 622 16.78 11.28 -5.66
C GLN A 622 16.40 10.40 -4.46
N PHE A 623 15.31 10.77 -3.76
CA PHE A 623 14.83 10.07 -2.58
C PHE A 623 14.24 8.70 -2.94
N PHE A 624 13.20 8.66 -3.77
CA PHE A 624 12.38 7.45 -3.97
C PHE A 624 13.11 6.32 -4.73
N ASN A 625 14.08 6.61 -5.59
CA ASN A 625 14.70 5.62 -6.49
C ASN A 625 15.83 4.77 -5.91
N GLY A 626 16.33 5.05 -4.70
CA GLY A 626 17.57 4.43 -4.22
C GLY A 626 17.79 4.48 -2.70
N HIS A 627 19.06 4.58 -2.30
CA HIS A 627 19.51 4.51 -0.90
C HIS A 627 19.02 5.68 -0.04
N ASN A 628 18.82 6.87 -0.62
CA ASN A 628 18.35 8.05 0.09
C ASN A 628 16.99 7.83 0.77
N TYR A 629 16.13 6.97 0.21
CA TYR A 629 14.85 6.60 0.84
C TYR A 629 14.98 6.10 2.29
N HIS A 630 16.09 5.41 2.60
CA HIS A 630 16.30 4.79 3.90
C HIS A 630 16.75 5.78 4.98
N LYS A 631 17.12 7.02 4.59
CA LYS A 631 17.36 8.16 5.49
C LYS A 631 16.07 8.66 6.16
N GLY A 632 14.90 8.29 5.65
CA GLY A 632 13.60 8.56 6.28
C GLY A 632 12.88 9.80 5.75
N ILE A 633 11.66 10.01 6.24
CA ILE A 633 10.78 11.13 5.85
C ILE A 633 11.42 12.49 6.21
N ASP A 634 12.05 12.58 7.39
CA ASP A 634 12.62 13.82 7.93
C ASP A 634 13.70 14.39 6.99
N TRP A 635 14.63 13.55 6.55
CA TRP A 635 15.66 13.89 5.56
C TRP A 635 15.07 14.37 4.23
N TYR A 636 13.90 13.86 3.83
CA TYR A 636 13.21 14.33 2.62
C TYR A 636 12.55 15.70 2.84
N MET A 637 11.96 15.94 4.01
CA MET A 637 11.36 17.24 4.37
C MET A 637 12.40 18.35 4.49
N GLU A 638 13.63 18.05 4.89
CA GLU A 638 14.75 19.02 5.00
C GLU A 638 15.01 19.78 3.69
N PHE A 639 14.80 19.16 2.52
CA PHE A 639 14.96 19.79 1.21
C PHE A 639 13.92 20.87 0.88
N PHE A 640 12.82 20.95 1.62
CA PHE A 640 11.76 21.93 1.37
C PHE A 640 11.81 23.05 2.40
N PRO A 641 11.52 24.31 2.02
CA PRO A 641 11.34 25.40 2.97
C PRO A 641 10.33 25.06 4.07
N ILE A 642 10.45 25.70 5.22
CA ILE A 642 9.36 25.70 6.20
C ILE A 642 8.19 26.50 5.60
N PRO A 643 6.96 25.96 5.58
CA PRO A 643 5.80 26.70 5.05
C PRO A 643 5.63 28.05 5.72
N SER A 644 5.28 29.03 4.90
CA SER A 644 4.86 30.34 5.34
C SER A 644 3.47 30.28 5.98
N ASN A 645 3.11 31.29 6.78
CA ASN A 645 1.75 31.44 7.30
C ASN A 645 0.73 31.85 6.20
N THR A 646 1.13 31.89 4.93
CA THR A 646 0.29 32.17 3.76
C THR A 646 -0.03 30.86 3.03
N THR A 647 -1.32 30.61 2.78
CA THR A 647 -1.85 29.32 2.28
C THR A 647 -1.54 29.01 0.81
N SER A 648 -0.56 29.69 0.22
CA SER A 648 -0.18 29.63 -1.20
C SER A 648 0.87 28.57 -1.54
N ASP A 649 1.63 28.08 -0.55
CA ASP A 649 2.89 27.39 -0.81
C ASP A 649 2.71 26.05 -1.55
N PHE A 650 3.23 26.00 -2.78
CA PHE A 650 3.22 24.81 -3.63
C PHE A 650 4.65 24.35 -3.92
N TYR A 651 5.10 23.33 -3.19
CA TYR A 651 6.43 22.76 -3.38
C TYR A 651 6.48 21.74 -4.52
N PHE A 652 7.61 21.68 -5.22
CA PHE A 652 7.89 20.66 -6.23
C PHE A 652 9.35 20.19 -6.18
N GLU A 653 9.59 18.96 -6.62
CA GLU A 653 10.95 18.44 -6.86
C GLU A 653 11.10 17.82 -8.26
N LYS A 654 12.34 17.64 -8.67
CA LYS A 654 12.74 17.02 -9.94
C LYS A 654 13.82 16.00 -9.67
N SER A 655 13.57 14.73 -9.99
CA SER A 655 14.56 13.66 -9.91
C SER A 655 14.39 12.74 -11.10
N ALA A 656 15.21 12.93 -12.15
CA ALA A 656 14.96 12.32 -13.45
C ALA A 656 15.25 10.79 -13.52
N ASN A 657 15.75 10.22 -12.42
CA ASN A 657 15.91 8.79 -12.15
C ASN A 657 14.65 8.12 -11.56
N TYR A 658 13.57 8.86 -11.30
CA TYR A 658 12.32 8.29 -10.80
C TYR A 658 11.55 7.52 -11.89
N PHE A 659 11.58 8.01 -13.13
CA PHE A 659 10.80 7.46 -14.25
C PHE A 659 11.12 5.99 -14.56
N ASP A 660 12.40 5.63 -14.69
CA ASP A 660 12.83 4.27 -15.01
C ASP A 660 12.93 3.33 -13.79
N SER A 661 12.90 3.87 -12.57
CA SER A 661 12.95 3.11 -11.31
C SER A 661 11.72 2.21 -11.11
N GLU A 662 11.96 1.02 -10.57
CA GLU A 662 10.91 0.03 -10.28
C GLU A 662 10.26 0.24 -8.91
N VAL A 663 11.00 0.84 -7.96
CA VAL A 663 10.53 1.07 -6.59
C VAL A 663 9.94 2.47 -6.39
N ALA A 664 10.37 3.46 -7.19
CA ALA A 664 9.94 4.85 -7.01
C ALA A 664 8.42 5.07 -7.10
N PRO A 665 7.66 4.45 -8.04
CA PRO A 665 6.21 4.65 -8.11
C PRO A 665 5.48 4.27 -6.82
N ARG A 666 5.79 3.08 -6.27
CA ARG A 666 5.18 2.57 -5.02
C ARG A 666 5.61 3.40 -3.81
N ARG A 667 6.89 3.74 -3.71
CA ARG A 667 7.45 4.54 -2.61
C ARG A 667 6.92 5.99 -2.61
N ALA A 668 6.72 6.57 -3.80
CA ALA A 668 6.13 7.90 -3.95
C ALA A 668 4.62 7.88 -3.66
N ALA A 669 3.86 6.93 -4.21
CA ALA A 669 2.41 6.86 -4.00
C ALA A 669 2.03 6.61 -2.52
N ALA A 670 2.88 5.92 -1.74
CA ALA A 670 2.67 5.72 -0.31
C ALA A 670 2.82 7.02 0.51
N LEU A 671 3.87 7.81 0.25
CA LEU A 671 4.16 9.04 1.01
C LEU A 671 3.44 10.29 0.45
N LEU A 672 3.13 10.31 -0.84
CA LEU A 672 2.66 11.48 -1.58
C LEU A 672 1.48 11.13 -2.50
N SER A 673 0.53 10.33 -1.99
CA SER A 673 -0.63 9.79 -2.74
C SER A 673 -1.39 10.82 -3.59
N LYS A 674 -1.48 12.07 -3.10
CA LYS A 674 -2.19 13.19 -3.73
C LYS A 674 -1.35 14.03 -4.70
N ALA A 675 -0.04 13.79 -4.80
CA ALA A 675 0.84 14.60 -5.65
C ALA A 675 0.48 14.51 -7.14
N LYS A 676 0.85 15.56 -7.87
CA LYS A 676 0.90 15.59 -9.33
C LYS A 676 2.24 15.01 -9.81
N VAL A 677 2.22 14.39 -10.99
CA VAL A 677 3.37 13.74 -11.62
C VAL A 677 3.53 14.30 -13.03
N ILE A 678 4.73 14.80 -13.36
CA ILE A 678 5.07 15.26 -14.72
C ILE A 678 6.22 14.42 -15.28
N THR A 679 6.03 13.91 -16.50
CA THR A 679 7.10 13.32 -17.31
C THR A 679 7.24 14.06 -18.65
N ILE A 680 8.46 14.09 -19.20
CA ILE A 680 8.78 14.83 -20.43
C ILE A 680 9.39 13.86 -21.45
N LEU A 681 8.77 13.71 -22.62
CA LEU A 681 9.19 12.74 -23.64
C LEU A 681 9.69 13.45 -24.91
N ILE A 682 10.89 13.07 -25.37
CA ILE A 682 11.42 13.38 -26.71
C ILE A 682 11.49 12.07 -27.51
N ASN A 683 11.93 12.12 -28.77
CA ASN A 683 12.18 10.90 -29.55
C ASN A 683 13.17 9.98 -28.80
N PRO A 684 12.85 8.70 -28.57
CA PRO A 684 13.66 7.83 -27.72
C PRO A 684 15.06 7.57 -28.30
N ALA A 685 15.25 7.64 -29.62
CA ALA A 685 16.57 7.58 -30.26
C ALA A 685 17.43 8.82 -29.93
N ASP A 686 16.84 10.02 -29.97
CA ASP A 686 17.51 11.26 -29.59
C ASP A 686 17.80 11.29 -28.07
N ARG A 687 16.91 10.71 -27.23
CA ARG A 687 17.15 10.52 -25.79
C ARG A 687 18.32 9.58 -25.52
N ALA A 688 18.38 8.43 -26.21
CA ALA A 688 19.47 7.47 -26.10
C ALA A 688 20.81 8.09 -26.52
N TYR A 689 20.82 8.86 -27.61
CA TYR A 689 22.02 9.57 -28.07
C TYR A 689 22.45 10.68 -27.09
N SER A 690 21.51 11.46 -26.57
CA SER A 690 21.77 12.48 -25.56
C SER A 690 22.32 11.91 -24.24
N TRP A 691 21.95 10.67 -23.88
CA TRP A 691 22.58 9.95 -22.77
C TRP A 691 24.01 9.48 -23.09
N TYR A 692 24.25 8.87 -24.26
CA TYR A 692 25.60 8.49 -24.69
C TYR A 692 26.55 9.69 -24.73
N GLN A 693 26.12 10.82 -25.31
CA GLN A 693 26.91 12.06 -25.34
C GLN A 693 27.11 12.66 -23.94
N HIS A 694 26.15 12.50 -23.02
CA HIS A 694 26.30 12.92 -21.63
C HIS A 694 27.39 12.11 -20.90
N GLN A 695 27.44 10.79 -21.11
CA GLN A 695 28.49 9.94 -20.55
C GLN A 695 29.86 10.32 -21.09
N ARG A 696 29.98 10.61 -22.40
CA ARG A 696 31.23 11.15 -22.99
C ARG A 696 31.65 12.49 -22.40
N ALA A 697 30.70 13.37 -22.05
CA ALA A 697 30.98 14.66 -21.44
C ALA A 697 31.35 14.58 -19.94
N HIS A 698 31.27 13.39 -19.34
CA HIS A 698 31.76 13.05 -18.00
C HIS A 698 32.85 11.97 -18.07
N ASP A 699 33.56 11.90 -19.21
CA ASP A 699 34.73 11.06 -19.46
C ASP A 699 34.55 9.55 -19.18
N ASP A 700 33.31 9.04 -19.34
CA ASP A 700 32.97 7.61 -19.22
C ASP A 700 33.86 6.76 -20.17
N PRO A 701 34.73 5.87 -19.64
CA PRO A 701 35.70 5.15 -20.47
C PRO A 701 35.07 4.21 -21.50
N VAL A 702 33.81 3.81 -21.31
CA VAL A 702 33.08 2.97 -22.27
C VAL A 702 32.51 3.85 -23.39
N ALA A 703 31.89 4.98 -23.03
CA ALA A 703 31.32 5.91 -24.00
C ALA A 703 32.39 6.64 -24.84
N LEU A 704 33.58 6.87 -24.27
CA LEU A 704 34.73 7.38 -25.01
C LEU A 704 35.36 6.33 -25.95
N LYS A 705 35.42 5.05 -25.52
CA LYS A 705 36.04 3.97 -26.31
C LYS A 705 35.19 3.50 -27.50
N TYR A 706 33.87 3.41 -27.32
CA TYR A 706 32.96 2.85 -28.32
C TYR A 706 32.10 3.94 -28.97
N THR A 707 31.86 3.84 -30.28
CA THR A 707 30.92 4.72 -30.99
C THR A 707 29.47 4.46 -30.56
N PHE A 708 28.58 5.44 -30.78
CA PHE A 708 27.17 5.27 -30.47
C PHE A 708 26.52 4.05 -31.16
N HIS A 709 26.99 3.69 -32.37
CA HIS A 709 26.47 2.51 -33.08
C HIS A 709 26.87 1.22 -32.37
N GLU A 710 28.15 1.06 -32.03
CA GLU A 710 28.64 -0.11 -31.29
C GLU A 710 28.00 -0.26 -29.90
N VAL A 711 27.64 0.85 -29.25
CA VAL A 711 26.88 0.83 -27.98
C VAL A 711 25.47 0.29 -28.19
N ILE A 712 24.69 0.84 -29.14
CA ILE A 712 23.29 0.43 -29.32
C ILE A 712 23.14 -0.96 -29.93
N THR A 713 24.07 -1.39 -30.79
CA THR A 713 24.08 -2.73 -31.40
C THR A 713 24.90 -3.76 -30.62
N ALA A 714 25.27 -3.49 -29.37
CA ALA A 714 26.06 -4.41 -28.56
C ALA A 714 25.30 -5.75 -28.34
N GLY A 715 25.95 -6.86 -28.70
CA GLY A 715 25.36 -8.20 -28.64
C GLY A 715 25.63 -8.96 -27.33
N PRO A 716 25.06 -10.17 -27.17
CA PRO A 716 25.25 -11.02 -25.98
C PRO A 716 26.72 -11.35 -25.67
N GLU A 717 27.61 -11.41 -26.65
CA GLU A 717 29.04 -11.70 -26.44
C GLU A 717 29.90 -10.48 -26.04
N THR A 718 29.30 -9.28 -25.97
CA THR A 718 30.04 -8.04 -25.65
C THR A 718 30.32 -7.89 -24.15
N SER A 719 31.31 -7.06 -23.80
CA SER A 719 31.68 -6.82 -22.39
C SER A 719 30.49 -6.31 -21.56
N GLN A 720 30.34 -6.78 -20.32
CA GLN A 720 29.25 -6.36 -19.43
C GLN A 720 29.18 -4.83 -19.25
N LYS A 721 30.32 -4.12 -19.23
CA LYS A 721 30.35 -2.66 -19.14
C LYS A 721 29.69 -1.98 -20.35
N LEU A 722 29.87 -2.53 -21.56
CA LEU A 722 29.21 -2.04 -22.78
C LEU A 722 27.71 -2.31 -22.74
N ARG A 723 27.28 -3.51 -22.31
CA ARG A 723 25.86 -3.84 -22.11
C ARG A 723 25.19 -2.94 -21.05
N THR A 724 25.88 -2.58 -19.97
CA THR A 724 25.37 -1.62 -18.99
C THR A 724 25.14 -0.23 -19.61
N LEU A 725 26.09 0.27 -20.41
CA LEU A 725 25.93 1.55 -21.12
C LEU A 725 24.79 1.49 -22.15
N GLN A 726 24.71 0.41 -22.95
CA GLN A 726 23.61 0.14 -23.88
C GLN A 726 22.26 0.18 -23.16
N ASN A 727 22.12 -0.53 -22.04
CA ASN A 727 20.88 -0.57 -21.28
C ASN A 727 20.50 0.81 -20.72
N ARG A 728 21.45 1.60 -20.19
CA ARG A 728 21.17 2.98 -19.75
C ARG A 728 20.82 3.93 -20.90
N CYS A 729 21.33 3.68 -22.12
CA CYS A 729 20.88 4.38 -23.33
C CYS A 729 19.45 3.98 -23.72
N LEU A 730 19.19 2.68 -23.82
CA LEU A 730 18.01 2.13 -24.49
C LEU A 730 16.78 1.96 -23.60
N VAL A 731 16.93 1.33 -22.44
CA VAL A 731 15.80 0.87 -21.59
C VAL A 731 14.91 2.03 -21.12
N PRO A 732 15.43 3.17 -20.63
CA PRO A 732 14.58 4.31 -20.24
C PRO A 732 13.84 4.99 -21.42
N GLY A 733 14.05 4.52 -22.66
CA GLY A 733 13.24 4.87 -23.83
C GLY A 733 11.96 4.03 -23.99
N TRP A 734 11.75 2.98 -23.18
CA TRP A 734 10.54 2.15 -23.16
C TRP A 734 9.38 2.85 -22.46
N TYR A 735 9.00 4.03 -22.95
CA TYR A 735 8.15 4.99 -22.22
C TYR A 735 6.80 4.41 -21.76
N ALA A 736 6.17 3.55 -22.56
CA ALA A 736 4.92 2.87 -22.18
C ALA A 736 5.07 2.04 -20.89
N THR A 737 6.05 1.13 -20.88
CA THR A 737 6.36 0.22 -19.76
C THR A 737 6.66 0.98 -18.47
N HIS A 738 7.30 2.14 -18.56
CA HIS A 738 7.58 2.98 -17.40
C HIS A 738 6.33 3.74 -16.92
N ILE A 739 5.53 4.32 -17.83
CA ILE A 739 4.30 5.04 -17.48
C ILE A 739 3.26 4.09 -16.86
N GLU A 740 3.17 2.83 -17.32
CA GLU A 740 2.30 1.81 -16.70
C GLU A 740 2.67 1.52 -15.23
N ARG A 741 3.95 1.54 -14.86
CA ARG A 741 4.38 1.42 -13.47
C ARG A 741 3.91 2.59 -12.61
N TRP A 742 3.89 3.80 -13.17
CA TRP A 742 3.38 5.00 -12.50
C TRP A 742 1.85 5.00 -12.39
N LEU A 743 1.14 4.49 -13.40
CA LEU A 743 -0.32 4.29 -13.36
C LEU A 743 -0.80 3.27 -12.32
N ASN A 744 0.08 2.37 -11.86
CA ASN A 744 -0.23 1.46 -10.74
C ASN A 744 -0.21 2.15 -9.36
N GLY A 745 0.33 3.38 -9.26
CA GLY A 745 0.38 4.16 -8.02
C GLY A 745 -0.38 5.50 -8.07
N TYR A 746 -0.58 6.06 -9.26
CA TYR A 746 -1.22 7.37 -9.47
C TYR A 746 -2.34 7.26 -10.51
N HIS A 747 -3.47 7.92 -10.26
CA HIS A 747 -4.56 7.96 -11.23
C HIS A 747 -4.18 8.81 -12.46
N ALA A 748 -4.75 8.51 -13.63
CA ALA A 748 -4.33 9.13 -14.90
C ALA A 748 -4.46 10.67 -14.95
N ASN A 749 -5.35 11.27 -14.15
CA ASN A 749 -5.49 12.75 -14.04
C ASN A 749 -4.48 13.41 -13.07
N GLN A 750 -3.67 12.61 -12.36
CA GLN A 750 -2.51 13.05 -11.59
C GLN A 750 -1.23 13.02 -12.44
N ILE A 751 -1.25 12.43 -13.64
CA ILE A 751 -0.08 12.34 -14.53
C ILE A 751 -0.26 13.29 -15.73
N LEU A 752 0.78 14.05 -16.05
CA LEU A 752 0.89 14.84 -17.29
C LEU A 752 2.12 14.41 -18.09
N VAL A 753 1.91 14.13 -19.37
CA VAL A 753 2.96 13.75 -20.31
C VAL A 753 3.25 14.92 -21.25
N LEU A 754 4.42 15.53 -21.10
CA LEU A 754 4.85 16.69 -21.87
C LEU A 754 5.66 16.31 -23.10
N ASP A 755 5.44 17.04 -24.19
CA ASP A 755 6.26 16.96 -25.39
C ASP A 755 7.56 17.77 -25.21
N GLY A 756 8.68 17.07 -25.03
CA GLY A 756 9.99 17.70 -24.87
C GLY A 756 10.52 18.35 -26.15
N LYS A 757 9.99 18.01 -27.34
CA LYS A 757 10.29 18.73 -28.58
C LYS A 757 9.65 20.12 -28.51
N LEU A 758 8.38 20.19 -28.08
CA LEU A 758 7.66 21.45 -27.89
C LEU A 758 8.24 22.28 -26.73
N LEU A 759 8.63 21.68 -25.60
CA LEU A 759 9.29 22.39 -24.49
C LEU A 759 10.58 23.09 -24.93
N ARG A 760 11.30 22.53 -25.90
CA ARG A 760 12.53 23.13 -26.45
C ARG A 760 12.26 24.23 -27.49
N THR A 761 11.18 24.15 -28.26
CA THR A 761 10.90 25.10 -29.37
C THR A 761 9.91 26.21 -29.00
N GLU A 762 8.95 25.92 -28.12
CA GLU A 762 7.87 26.82 -27.70
C GLU A 762 7.58 26.65 -26.19
N PRO A 763 8.56 26.90 -25.30
CA PRO A 763 8.46 26.57 -23.87
C PRO A 763 7.22 27.17 -23.19
N ALA A 764 6.83 28.40 -23.55
CA ALA A 764 5.69 29.08 -22.94
C ALA A 764 4.35 28.33 -23.12
N LYS A 765 4.08 27.74 -24.30
CA LYS A 765 2.88 26.90 -24.53
C LYS A 765 2.86 25.65 -23.64
N VAL A 766 4.03 25.11 -23.33
CA VAL A 766 4.16 24.00 -22.39
C VAL A 766 3.90 24.49 -20.97
N MET A 767 4.40 25.67 -20.59
CA MET A 767 4.13 26.27 -19.28
C MET A 767 2.66 26.64 -19.07
N GLU A 768 1.92 27.12 -20.08
CA GLU A 768 0.46 27.27 -20.02
C GLU A 768 -0.24 25.93 -19.68
N THR A 769 0.18 24.86 -20.35
CA THR A 769 -0.37 23.51 -20.14
C THR A 769 -0.07 23.00 -18.72
N VAL A 770 1.14 23.24 -18.22
CA VAL A 770 1.54 22.85 -16.85
C VAL A 770 0.79 23.66 -15.80
N GLN A 771 0.71 24.99 -15.92
CA GLN A 771 -0.03 25.84 -14.99
C GLN A 771 -1.50 25.40 -14.88
N LYS A 772 -2.16 25.11 -16.01
CA LYS A 772 -3.53 24.58 -16.05
C LYS A 772 -3.67 23.21 -15.38
N PHE A 773 -2.66 22.34 -15.45
CA PHE A 773 -2.68 21.00 -14.85
C PHE A 773 -2.39 21.00 -13.34
N LEU A 774 -1.56 21.94 -12.87
CA LEU A 774 -1.31 22.18 -11.44
C LEU A 774 -2.48 22.93 -10.78
N GLY A 775 -3.21 23.75 -11.54
CA GLY A 775 -4.33 24.53 -11.04
C GLY A 775 -3.91 25.80 -10.28
N VAL A 776 -2.77 26.40 -10.66
CA VAL A 776 -2.28 27.65 -10.04
C VAL A 776 -3.25 28.81 -10.28
N THR A 777 -3.41 29.67 -9.27
CA THR A 777 -4.30 30.82 -9.33
C THR A 777 -3.70 31.97 -10.14
N ASN A 778 -2.41 32.27 -9.91
CA ASN A 778 -1.75 33.45 -10.46
C ASN A 778 -1.03 33.15 -11.79
N VAL A 779 -1.78 32.81 -12.83
CA VAL A 779 -1.23 32.38 -14.13
C VAL A 779 -0.29 33.44 -14.75
N ILE A 780 0.95 33.03 -15.01
CA ILE A 780 1.99 33.82 -15.68
C ILE A 780 1.99 33.56 -17.19
N ASP A 781 2.10 34.67 -17.94
CA ASP A 781 2.39 34.66 -19.37
C ASP A 781 3.90 34.51 -19.63
N TYR A 782 4.33 33.26 -19.79
CA TYR A 782 5.71 32.92 -20.11
C TYR A 782 6.17 33.40 -21.49
N HIS A 783 5.29 33.82 -22.41
CA HIS A 783 5.70 34.45 -23.67
C HIS A 783 6.29 35.86 -23.44
N LYS A 784 5.93 36.52 -22.33
CA LYS A 784 6.56 37.79 -21.91
C LYS A 784 7.84 37.58 -21.10
N THR A 785 7.97 36.45 -20.39
CA THR A 785 9.10 36.19 -19.48
C THR A 785 10.26 35.41 -20.14
N LEU A 786 9.99 34.62 -21.18
CA LEU A 786 10.99 33.83 -21.90
C LEU A 786 11.22 34.40 -23.31
N ALA A 787 12.38 35.01 -23.53
CA ALA A 787 12.75 35.50 -24.86
C ALA A 787 13.08 34.33 -25.81
N PRO A 788 12.55 34.31 -27.05
CA PRO A 788 12.81 33.25 -28.04
C PRO A 788 14.11 33.46 -28.83
N GLU A 789 14.98 34.41 -28.44
CA GLU A 789 16.25 34.63 -29.14
C GLU A 789 17.17 33.42 -29.00
N ALA A 790 17.47 32.79 -30.13
CA ALA A 790 18.40 31.67 -30.18
C ALA A 790 19.81 32.14 -29.77
N CYS A 791 20.49 31.33 -28.94
CA CYS A 791 21.89 31.52 -28.59
C CYS A 791 22.80 31.11 -29.79
N SER A 792 22.63 31.81 -30.91
CA SER A 792 23.14 31.46 -32.24
C SER A 792 23.90 32.61 -32.89
N ARG A 793 24.77 33.28 -32.11
CA ARG A 793 25.84 34.13 -32.65
C ARG A 793 27.19 33.55 -32.22
N GLY A 794 27.67 32.60 -33.01
CA GLY A 794 29.05 32.12 -32.91
C GLY A 794 30.04 33.16 -33.44
N ARG A 795 30.66 33.91 -32.53
CA ARG A 795 32.01 34.48 -32.62
C ARG A 795 32.41 34.97 -31.22
N GLU A 796 33.71 35.01 -30.95
CA GLU A 796 34.30 35.37 -29.65
C GLU A 796 33.87 34.45 -28.49
N VAL A 797 34.49 33.27 -28.45
CA VAL A 797 34.75 32.56 -27.19
C VAL A 797 35.70 33.45 -26.38
N ASP A 798 35.27 33.86 -25.17
CA ASP A 798 36.07 34.25 -23.98
C ASP A 798 35.32 35.22 -23.03
N ALA A 799 34.20 35.81 -23.46
CA ALA A 799 33.53 36.90 -22.72
C ALA A 799 32.48 36.51 -21.65
N CYS A 800 32.47 35.28 -21.11
CA CYS A 800 31.44 34.84 -20.16
C CYS A 800 31.90 33.92 -19.00
N LEU A 801 33.17 33.96 -18.60
CA LEU A 801 33.64 33.25 -17.40
C LEU A 801 34.73 34.02 -16.64
N ALA A 802 34.32 34.86 -15.68
CA ALA A 802 35.23 35.49 -14.72
C ALA A 802 34.58 35.67 -13.34
N GLN A 803 35.37 35.43 -12.29
CA GLN A 803 35.13 35.69 -10.85
C GLN A 803 33.87 35.08 -10.19
N MET A 804 34.11 33.94 -9.52
CA MET A 804 33.54 33.72 -8.19
C MET A 804 34.26 34.63 -7.17
N LEU A 805 33.49 35.28 -6.29
CA LEU A 805 33.80 35.40 -4.85
C LEU A 805 32.45 35.31 -4.10
N GLY A 806 32.40 34.56 -3.00
CA GLY A 806 31.12 34.07 -2.44
C GLY A 806 30.42 35.02 -1.47
N VAL A 807 29.16 35.36 -1.76
CA VAL A 807 28.19 36.01 -0.85
C VAL A 807 26.80 35.44 -1.17
N PRO A 808 25.92 35.11 -0.19
CA PRO A 808 24.62 34.49 -0.46
C PRO A 808 23.60 35.43 -1.14
N LEU A 809 22.74 34.83 -1.96
CA LEU A 809 21.66 35.51 -2.68
C LEU A 809 20.55 36.00 -1.71
N ARG A 810 20.38 37.33 -1.63
CA ARG A 810 19.11 37.95 -1.19
C ARG A 810 18.39 38.50 -2.41
N PHE A 811 17.13 38.13 -2.61
CA PHE A 811 16.23 38.86 -3.51
C PHE A 811 15.81 40.17 -2.85
N LEU A 812 15.82 41.25 -3.63
CA LEU A 812 15.46 42.59 -3.17
C LEU A 812 14.15 43.01 -3.83
N PHE A 813 13.09 43.15 -3.04
CA PHE A 813 11.81 43.68 -3.51
C PHE A 813 11.93 45.20 -3.73
N VAL A 814 11.23 45.71 -4.73
CA VAL A 814 10.98 47.15 -4.91
C VAL A 814 9.47 47.36 -4.88
N THR A 815 8.99 48.11 -3.89
CA THR A 815 7.60 48.58 -3.82
C THR A 815 7.45 49.88 -4.61
N PRO A 816 6.27 50.14 -5.22
CA PRO A 816 6.00 51.40 -5.89
C PRO A 816 5.62 52.50 -4.90
N THR A 817 6.22 53.67 -5.04
CA THR A 817 5.77 54.93 -4.41
C THR A 817 5.77 56.07 -5.44
N GLU A 818 5.02 57.12 -5.14
CA GLU A 818 4.43 57.99 -6.16
C GLU A 818 5.32 59.15 -6.63
N GLY A 819 4.99 59.59 -7.86
CA GLY A 819 5.33 60.84 -8.54
C GLY A 819 6.20 61.90 -7.87
N LEU A 820 7.27 62.27 -8.59
CA LEU A 820 7.72 63.66 -8.70
C LEU A 820 8.26 63.93 -10.11
N SER A 821 7.93 65.09 -10.68
CA SER A 821 8.34 65.50 -12.03
C SER A 821 9.58 66.38 -11.96
N PHE A 822 10.66 66.01 -12.68
CA PHE A 822 11.70 66.95 -13.11
C PHE A 822 12.12 66.65 -14.55
N SER A 823 12.48 67.71 -15.29
CA SER A 823 12.61 67.70 -16.75
C SER A 823 14.07 67.72 -17.22
N ALA A 824 14.28 67.07 -18.38
CA ALA A 824 15.45 67.12 -19.25
C ALA A 824 16.82 66.73 -18.65
N TRP A 825 17.45 65.70 -19.23
CA TRP A 825 18.78 65.71 -19.88
C TRP A 825 18.97 64.32 -20.56
N PRO A 826 19.46 64.22 -21.80
CA PRO A 826 19.43 62.97 -22.55
C PRO A 826 20.62 62.04 -22.22
N GLY A 827 20.33 60.88 -21.60
CA GLY A 827 21.33 59.82 -21.36
C GLY A 827 20.67 58.46 -21.13
N GLN A 828 20.77 57.56 -22.12
CA GLN A 828 20.13 56.23 -22.07
C GLN A 828 20.92 55.23 -21.21
N TYR A 829 20.68 55.24 -19.89
CA TYR A 829 21.03 54.11 -19.02
C TYR A 829 19.95 53.03 -19.07
N PHE A 830 19.95 52.21 -20.14
CA PHE A 830 19.22 50.95 -20.13
C PHE A 830 19.85 50.00 -19.11
N ALA A 831 19.14 49.70 -18.02
CA ALA A 831 19.54 48.68 -17.06
C ALA A 831 19.41 47.29 -17.71
N VAL A 832 20.54 46.74 -18.17
CA VAL A 832 20.57 45.46 -18.88
C VAL A 832 20.31 44.30 -17.92
N LEU A 833 19.05 43.86 -17.84
CA LEU A 833 18.66 42.55 -17.32
C LEU A 833 19.27 41.46 -18.21
N ARG A 834 20.49 41.01 -17.88
CA ARG A 834 21.18 39.96 -18.63
C ARG A 834 20.40 38.65 -18.58
N PHE A 835 20.21 38.04 -19.75
CA PHE A 835 19.64 36.69 -19.86
C PHE A 835 20.46 35.67 -19.08
N ARG A 836 19.82 34.96 -18.15
CA ARG A 836 20.45 33.88 -17.38
C ARG A 836 20.36 32.57 -18.18
N CYS A 837 21.24 32.42 -19.18
CA CYS A 837 21.37 31.19 -19.94
C CYS A 837 21.74 29.99 -19.02
N TYR A 838 21.40 28.78 -19.44
CA TYR A 838 21.75 27.55 -18.71
C TYR A 838 23.27 27.39 -18.56
N GLY A 839 23.71 26.82 -17.43
CA GLY A 839 25.12 26.49 -17.23
C GLY A 839 25.66 25.54 -18.29
N ASN A 840 26.97 25.65 -18.58
CA ASN A 840 27.67 25.03 -19.72
C ASN A 840 27.37 23.53 -19.95
N HIS A 841 27.05 22.78 -18.88
CA HIS A 841 26.75 21.34 -18.92
C HIS A 841 25.37 20.99 -19.51
N CYS A 842 24.40 21.93 -19.55
CA CYS A 842 23.06 21.63 -20.06
C CYS A 842 23.03 21.38 -21.57
N TRP A 843 23.78 22.16 -22.36
CA TRP A 843 23.81 22.06 -23.82
C TRP A 843 25.18 22.33 -24.47
N GLN A 844 26.15 22.96 -23.80
CA GLN A 844 27.19 23.75 -24.49
C GLN A 844 28.56 23.07 -24.60
N ARG A 845 28.80 21.92 -23.95
CA ARG A 845 29.92 21.01 -24.29
C ARG A 845 29.58 19.97 -25.37
N THR A 846 28.32 19.90 -25.82
CA THR A 846 27.89 18.91 -26.82
C THR A 846 27.37 19.60 -28.07
N ILE A 847 28.25 19.82 -29.05
CA ILE A 847 27.83 20.01 -30.44
C ILE A 847 27.23 18.68 -30.89
N CYS A 848 25.90 18.55 -30.77
CA CYS A 848 25.16 17.35 -31.14
C CYS A 848 25.13 17.20 -32.66
N ALA A 849 26.19 16.63 -33.23
CA ALA A 849 26.09 15.97 -34.53
C ALA A 849 24.90 14.98 -34.49
N HIS A 850 24.05 14.96 -35.50
CA HIS A 850 22.95 14.00 -35.52
C HIS A 850 23.48 12.55 -35.53
N PRO A 851 22.80 11.60 -34.85
CA PRO A 851 23.21 10.21 -34.89
C PRO A 851 23.27 9.71 -36.33
N VAL A 852 24.38 9.04 -36.68
CA VAL A 852 24.70 8.53 -38.03
C VAL A 852 23.47 7.81 -38.62
N PRO A 853 23.13 7.98 -39.92
CA PRO A 853 21.91 7.43 -40.50
C PRO A 853 21.65 5.94 -40.22
N CYS A 854 22.69 5.10 -40.22
CA CYS A 854 22.59 3.68 -39.81
C CYS A 854 22.03 3.51 -38.38
N SER A 855 22.53 4.30 -37.42
CA SER A 855 22.05 4.28 -36.02
C SER A 855 20.62 4.77 -35.89
N ARG A 856 20.24 5.82 -36.63
CA ARG A 856 18.87 6.37 -36.56
C ARG A 856 17.83 5.40 -37.13
N ALA A 857 18.16 4.72 -38.23
CA ALA A 857 17.31 3.67 -38.78
C ALA A 857 17.13 2.50 -37.80
N PHE A 858 18.23 1.98 -37.25
CA PHE A 858 18.21 0.91 -36.24
C PHE A 858 17.33 1.26 -35.04
N LEU A 859 17.48 2.46 -34.45
CA LEU A 859 16.71 2.84 -33.27
C LEU A 859 15.24 3.10 -33.55
N ARG A 860 14.89 3.65 -34.73
CA ARG A 860 13.49 3.82 -35.14
C ARG A 860 12.79 2.47 -35.21
N ASP A 861 13.46 1.48 -35.80
CA ASP A 861 12.88 0.15 -35.99
C ASP A 861 12.85 -0.64 -34.66
N TYR A 862 13.86 -0.48 -33.78
CA TYR A 862 13.89 -1.00 -32.40
C TYR A 862 12.77 -0.43 -31.50
N TYR A 863 12.54 0.90 -31.53
CA TYR A 863 11.50 1.54 -30.72
C TYR A 863 10.09 1.48 -31.35
N ARG A 864 9.93 0.87 -32.52
CA ARG A 864 8.68 0.87 -33.30
C ARG A 864 7.47 0.44 -32.47
N ASP A 865 7.55 -0.73 -31.85
CA ASP A 865 6.42 -1.31 -31.15
C ASP A 865 6.22 -0.65 -29.77
N HIS A 866 7.31 -0.25 -29.10
CA HIS A 866 7.24 0.59 -27.90
C HIS A 866 6.52 1.93 -28.15
N ASN A 867 6.73 2.55 -29.31
CA ASN A 867 6.04 3.77 -29.73
C ASN A 867 4.56 3.53 -30.08
N ILE A 868 4.22 2.35 -30.62
CA ILE A 868 2.82 1.95 -30.86
C ILE A 868 2.08 1.77 -29.53
N GLU A 869 2.65 1.02 -28.57
CA GLU A 869 2.04 0.84 -27.25
C GLU A 869 1.96 2.16 -26.47
N LEU A 870 2.99 3.02 -26.56
CA LEU A 870 2.92 4.38 -26.01
C LEU A 870 1.74 5.17 -26.58
N SER A 871 1.50 5.10 -27.89
CA SER A 871 0.38 5.83 -28.50
C SER A 871 -1.00 5.34 -28.03
N LYS A 872 -1.16 4.02 -27.82
CA LYS A 872 -2.36 3.42 -27.23
C LYS A 872 -2.53 3.85 -25.76
N LEU A 873 -1.44 3.82 -24.98
CA LEU A 873 -1.44 4.17 -23.56
C LEU A 873 -1.79 5.64 -23.33
N LEU A 874 -1.15 6.55 -24.07
CA LEU A 874 -1.45 7.99 -23.99
C LEU A 874 -2.90 8.29 -24.39
N TYR A 875 -3.43 7.62 -25.43
CA TYR A 875 -4.84 7.72 -25.78
C TYR A 875 -5.77 7.23 -24.65
N LYS A 876 -5.47 6.07 -24.04
CA LYS A 876 -6.19 5.54 -22.86
C LYS A 876 -6.13 6.47 -21.65
N MET A 877 -5.03 7.22 -21.47
CA MET A 877 -4.88 8.24 -20.43
C MET A 877 -5.53 9.60 -20.76
N GLY A 878 -6.08 9.78 -21.96
CA GLY A 878 -6.59 11.07 -22.44
C GLY A 878 -5.51 12.13 -22.70
N GLN A 879 -4.24 11.72 -22.85
CA GLN A 879 -3.09 12.61 -23.06
C GLN A 879 -2.90 12.93 -24.55
N THR A 880 -2.42 14.13 -24.86
CA THR A 880 -2.10 14.51 -26.24
C THR A 880 -0.82 13.82 -26.73
N LEU A 881 -0.85 13.23 -27.92
CA LEU A 881 0.34 12.60 -28.50
C LEU A 881 1.42 13.65 -28.81
N PRO A 882 2.67 13.47 -28.36
CA PRO A 882 3.79 14.35 -28.72
C PRO A 882 3.95 14.51 -30.25
N THR A 883 4.44 15.67 -30.69
CA THR A 883 4.72 15.99 -32.10
C THR A 883 5.65 14.95 -32.72
N TRP A 884 6.78 14.65 -32.07
CA TRP A 884 7.74 13.64 -32.53
C TRP A 884 7.13 12.23 -32.70
N LEU A 885 6.17 11.86 -31.84
CA LEU A 885 5.52 10.55 -31.88
C LEU A 885 4.52 10.46 -33.04
N ARG A 886 3.79 11.56 -33.31
CA ARG A 886 2.92 11.65 -34.48
C ARG A 886 3.73 11.59 -35.79
N GLU A 887 4.87 12.26 -35.84
CA GLU A 887 5.81 12.21 -36.98
C GLU A 887 6.32 10.78 -37.25
N GLU A 888 6.81 10.07 -36.23
CA GLU A 888 7.30 8.68 -36.38
C GLU A 888 6.19 7.72 -36.84
N LEU A 889 4.99 7.78 -36.24
CA LEU A 889 3.88 6.89 -36.58
C LEU A 889 3.31 7.15 -37.98
N GLN A 890 3.33 8.39 -38.46
CA GLN A 890 3.00 8.73 -39.85
C GLN A 890 4.03 8.18 -40.83
N ASN A 891 5.33 8.34 -40.54
CA ASN A 891 6.42 7.81 -41.36
C ASN A 891 6.38 6.26 -41.44
N ALA A 892 6.05 5.58 -40.33
CA ALA A 892 5.88 4.12 -40.31
C ALA A 892 4.73 3.66 -41.24
N ARG A 893 3.59 4.36 -41.24
CA ARG A 893 2.47 4.07 -42.16
C ARG A 893 2.84 4.33 -43.63
N ALA A 894 3.51 5.44 -43.92
CA ALA A 894 3.98 5.74 -45.28
C ALA A 894 5.00 4.72 -45.81
N THR A 895 5.83 4.15 -44.92
CA THR A 895 6.81 3.10 -45.25
C THR A 895 6.14 1.74 -45.50
N LEU A 896 5.08 1.40 -44.76
CA LEU A 896 4.26 0.21 -45.05
C LEU A 896 3.49 0.32 -46.36
N ALA A 897 2.95 1.49 -46.69
CA ALA A 897 2.21 1.72 -47.94
C ALA A 897 3.10 1.68 -49.20
N ARG A 898 4.40 1.94 -49.04
CA ARG A 898 5.41 1.83 -50.12
C ARG A 898 6.17 0.51 -49.98
N GLY A 899 5.58 -0.57 -50.50
CA GLY A 899 6.14 -1.92 -50.42
C GLY A 899 7.53 -2.06 -51.06
N HIS A 900 8.58 -1.75 -50.30
CA HIS A 900 9.98 -1.85 -50.70
C HIS A 900 10.78 -2.55 -49.58
N ARG A 901 11.47 -3.63 -49.94
CA ARG A 901 12.53 -4.19 -49.09
C ARG A 901 13.72 -3.24 -49.15
N VAL A 902 13.92 -2.44 -48.11
CA VAL A 902 15.21 -1.76 -47.92
C VAL A 902 16.24 -2.83 -47.59
N HIS A 903 16.98 -3.29 -48.60
CA HIS A 903 18.21 -4.03 -48.35
C HIS A 903 19.16 -3.12 -47.57
N SER A 904 19.61 -3.59 -46.41
CA SER A 904 20.63 -2.91 -45.62
C SER A 904 21.94 -2.88 -46.40
N ALA A 905 22.30 -1.71 -46.93
CA ALA A 905 23.65 -1.47 -47.42
C ALA A 905 24.62 -1.66 -46.24
N PRO A 906 25.73 -2.41 -46.40
CA PRO A 906 26.68 -2.61 -45.31
C PRO A 906 27.33 -1.27 -44.93
N CYS A 907 27.07 -0.82 -43.70
CA CYS A 907 27.65 0.42 -43.15
C CYS A 907 29.17 0.24 -43.02
N SER A 908 29.89 0.64 -44.07
CA SER A 908 31.34 0.45 -44.22
C SER A 908 32.09 1.50 -43.39
N PRO A 909 33.19 1.16 -42.71
CA PRO A 909 33.97 2.15 -41.97
C PRO A 909 34.60 3.17 -42.93
N LEU A 910 34.53 4.44 -42.56
CA LEU A 910 35.26 5.51 -43.27
C LEU A 910 36.77 5.27 -43.15
N PRO A 911 37.56 5.63 -44.18
CA PRO A 911 39.01 5.45 -44.14
C PRO A 911 39.63 6.32 -43.04
N LYS A 912 40.67 5.82 -42.38
CA LYS A 912 41.51 6.63 -41.49
C LYS A 912 42.25 7.70 -42.30
N ASP A 913 42.43 8.86 -41.70
CA ASP A 913 43.15 9.97 -42.32
C ASP A 913 44.59 9.63 -42.70
N ARG A 914 45.06 10.31 -43.74
CA ARG A 914 46.30 10.01 -44.45
C ARG A 914 47.44 10.87 -43.90
N GLU A 915 48.03 10.48 -42.76
CA GLU A 915 49.31 11.04 -42.35
C GLU A 915 50.45 10.54 -43.26
N GLN A 916 51.30 11.46 -43.70
CA GLN A 916 52.48 11.16 -44.50
C GLN A 916 53.65 10.77 -43.58
N ARG A 917 54.32 9.64 -43.85
CA ARG A 917 55.73 9.46 -43.51
C ARG A 917 56.44 8.49 -44.46
N SER A 918 57.73 8.72 -44.64
CA SER A 918 58.58 8.14 -45.68
C SER A 918 59.24 6.82 -45.28
N ASP A 919 59.78 6.11 -46.27
CA ASP A 919 60.52 4.85 -46.16
C ASP A 919 61.56 4.78 -45.03
N ARG A 920 61.68 3.58 -44.43
CA ARG A 920 62.85 2.67 -44.59
C ARG A 920 62.69 1.43 -43.69
N GLY A 921 63.24 0.28 -44.13
CA GLY A 921 63.55 -0.85 -43.25
C GLY A 921 62.75 -2.13 -43.52
N ASN A 922 63.44 -3.12 -44.08
CA ASN A 922 63.06 -4.52 -44.28
C ASN A 922 64.24 -5.37 -43.72
N PRO A 923 64.18 -6.70 -43.52
CA PRO A 923 63.08 -7.64 -43.21
C PRO A 923 63.33 -8.41 -41.87
N GLU A 924 62.41 -9.32 -41.46
CA GLU A 924 62.79 -10.69 -41.00
C GLU A 924 61.59 -11.67 -40.93
N MET A 925 61.87 -12.98 -40.89
CA MET A 925 60.94 -14.13 -41.03
C MET A 925 61.62 -15.45 -40.59
N PRO A 926 60.96 -16.66 -40.58
CA PRO A 926 59.51 -16.92 -40.75
C PRO A 926 58.65 -17.66 -39.68
N PRO A 927 59.06 -18.71 -38.91
CA PRO A 927 58.50 -20.03 -39.24
C PRO A 927 57.80 -20.85 -38.13
N VAL A 928 56.65 -21.48 -38.49
CA VAL A 928 56.29 -22.93 -38.28
C VAL A 928 56.08 -23.41 -36.81
N ARG A 929 55.05 -24.18 -36.41
CA ARG A 929 54.21 -25.27 -37.02
C ARG A 929 52.71 -24.96 -36.86
N GLU A 930 51.77 -25.38 -37.71
CA GLU A 930 51.46 -26.71 -38.30
C GLU A 930 50.92 -27.77 -37.33
N GLY A 931 49.79 -28.39 -37.71
CA GLY A 931 49.01 -29.33 -36.89
C GLY A 931 47.65 -29.67 -37.51
N ALA A 932 47.64 -30.09 -38.77
CA ALA A 932 46.42 -30.50 -39.48
C ALA A 932 46.00 -31.95 -39.16
N VAL A 933 44.86 -32.36 -39.75
CA VAL A 933 44.51 -33.69 -40.34
C VAL A 933 43.10 -34.15 -39.88
N VAL A 934 42.13 -34.58 -40.72
CA VAL A 934 41.91 -34.59 -42.20
C VAL A 934 40.38 -34.77 -42.47
N PHE A 935 39.93 -34.32 -43.66
CA PHE A 935 38.73 -34.66 -44.50
C PHE A 935 37.84 -35.89 -44.15
N GLY A 936 36.58 -36.00 -44.62
CA GLY A 936 35.87 -35.19 -45.63
C GLY A 936 34.41 -35.60 -45.96
N PRO A 937 33.98 -35.70 -47.24
CA PRO A 937 32.81 -34.91 -47.69
C PRO A 937 31.60 -35.69 -48.26
N GLY A 938 30.46 -34.99 -48.43
CA GLY A 938 29.24 -35.48 -49.10
C GLY A 938 28.53 -34.39 -49.93
N THR A 939 28.02 -34.75 -51.11
CA THR A 939 27.70 -33.85 -52.24
C THR A 939 26.22 -33.40 -52.37
N LYS A 940 26.02 -32.22 -53.00
CA LYS A 940 24.77 -31.75 -53.69
C LYS A 940 24.50 -32.59 -54.98
N PRO A 941 23.35 -32.53 -55.72
CA PRO A 941 22.53 -31.33 -56.04
C PRO A 941 21.00 -31.47 -56.42
N ALA A 942 20.38 -30.33 -56.80
CA ALA A 942 19.32 -30.17 -57.86
C ALA A 942 17.86 -30.70 -57.65
N VAL A 943 16.75 -30.25 -58.30
CA VAL A 943 16.38 -29.02 -59.09
C VAL A 943 14.82 -28.91 -59.30
N LEU A 944 14.26 -27.68 -59.15
CA LEU A 944 13.04 -27.00 -59.76
C LEU A 944 11.65 -27.67 -60.05
N ILE A 945 10.67 -26.76 -60.36
CA ILE A 945 9.31 -26.93 -60.96
C ILE A 945 8.21 -27.44 -59.97
N GLY A 946 6.92 -27.03 -59.96
CA GLY A 946 6.10 -26.00 -60.66
C GLY A 946 4.61 -26.45 -60.80
N SER A 947 3.55 -25.65 -61.06
CA SER A 947 3.33 -24.18 -60.97
C SER A 947 1.87 -23.76 -61.40
N GLY A 948 1.07 -23.10 -60.53
CA GLY A 948 -0.23 -22.44 -60.85
C GLY A 948 -1.51 -23.31 -60.72
N PRO A 949 -2.74 -22.76 -60.94
CA PRO A 949 -3.14 -21.38 -61.24
C PRO A 949 -4.09 -20.73 -60.19
N LEU A 950 -4.56 -19.49 -60.42
CA LEU A 950 -5.44 -18.72 -59.51
C LEU A 950 -6.47 -17.87 -60.32
N VAL A 951 -7.77 -18.09 -60.11
CA VAL A 951 -8.95 -17.53 -60.83
C VAL A 951 -10.17 -17.65 -59.89
N LEU A 952 -11.18 -16.78 -59.79
CA LEU A 952 -11.39 -15.31 -59.96
C LEU A 952 -12.79 -14.99 -59.33
N GLU A 953 -13.30 -13.76 -59.47
CA GLU A 953 -14.65 -13.25 -59.09
C GLU A 953 -14.89 -12.77 -57.63
N GLN A 954 -15.69 -11.71 -57.37
CA GLN A 954 -15.99 -10.47 -58.12
C GLN A 954 -16.48 -9.36 -57.13
N HIS A 955 -16.55 -8.08 -57.57
CA HIS A 955 -16.98 -6.91 -56.77
C HIS A 955 -18.48 -6.55 -57.03
N PRO A 956 -19.20 -5.93 -56.07
CA PRO A 956 -19.23 -4.46 -55.92
C PRO A 956 -19.14 -3.99 -54.44
N ALA A 957 -18.84 -2.74 -54.04
CA ALA A 957 -18.72 -1.41 -54.66
C ALA A 957 -19.98 -0.50 -54.69
N LEU A 958 -20.13 0.38 -53.69
CA LEU A 958 -20.88 1.66 -53.64
C LEU A 958 -20.31 2.44 -52.42
N LEU A 959 -19.76 3.67 -52.41
CA LEU A 959 -19.95 4.99 -53.07
C LEU A 959 -20.89 5.98 -52.34
N LEU A 960 -20.25 7.00 -51.73
CA LEU A 960 -20.65 8.40 -51.46
C LEU A 960 -22.08 8.76 -51.00
N ALA A 961 -22.15 9.45 -49.86
CA ALA A 961 -22.78 10.77 -49.76
C ALA A 961 -22.16 11.59 -48.61
N SER A 962 -22.27 12.92 -48.66
CA SER A 962 -21.89 13.85 -47.57
C SER A 962 -22.96 14.93 -47.42
N ILE A 963 -23.23 15.37 -46.19
CA ILE A 963 -23.96 16.58 -45.75
C ILE A 963 -23.89 16.59 -44.21
N GLY A 964 -23.85 17.71 -43.47
CA GLY A 964 -23.83 19.10 -43.90
C GLY A 964 -24.83 19.98 -43.13
N LEU A 965 -24.34 21.10 -42.60
CA LEU A 965 -25.11 22.28 -42.15
C LEU A 965 -25.91 22.24 -40.82
N SER A 966 -25.75 23.38 -40.16
CA SER A 966 -26.26 23.89 -38.89
C SER A 966 -27.68 24.50 -38.92
N GLY A 967 -28.44 24.31 -37.83
CA GLY A 967 -29.48 25.24 -37.33
C GLY A 967 -30.81 25.30 -38.12
N PRO A 968 -31.79 26.17 -37.72
CA PRO A 968 -31.77 27.16 -36.63
C PRO A 968 -32.89 26.95 -35.55
N ARG A 969 -33.68 28.00 -35.21
CA ARG A 969 -34.62 28.09 -34.05
C ARG A 969 -36.08 28.38 -34.46
N LYS A 970 -37.00 28.35 -33.48
CA LYS A 970 -38.39 28.88 -33.41
C LYS A 970 -39.50 28.01 -34.07
N ALA A 971 -40.81 28.27 -33.84
CA ALA A 971 -41.59 28.54 -32.60
C ALA A 971 -43.06 28.86 -32.95
N GLU A 972 -44.03 28.09 -32.41
CA GLU A 972 -45.49 28.36 -32.32
C GLU A 972 -46.07 27.30 -31.34
N GLU A 973 -47.09 27.46 -30.47
CA GLU A 973 -48.00 28.55 -30.03
C GLU A 973 -49.49 28.46 -30.47
N SER A 974 -50.41 28.67 -29.52
CA SER A 974 -51.89 28.53 -29.60
C SER A 974 -52.46 27.08 -29.77
N GLN A 975 -53.72 26.73 -29.42
CA GLN A 975 -54.82 27.52 -28.82
C GLN A 975 -55.76 26.69 -27.89
N VAL A 976 -56.52 27.44 -27.09
CA VAL A 976 -57.53 27.13 -26.05
C VAL A 976 -58.81 26.43 -26.56
N ASP A 977 -59.42 25.52 -25.75
CA ASP A 977 -60.86 25.57 -25.38
C ASP A 977 -61.17 24.77 -24.08
N SER A 978 -62.45 24.54 -23.74
CA SER A 978 -62.97 24.47 -22.36
C SER A 978 -64.27 23.63 -22.18
N ARG A 979 -64.66 23.40 -20.90
CA ARG A 979 -65.98 22.97 -20.34
C ARG A 979 -66.19 21.49 -19.88
N ASP A 980 -66.36 21.37 -18.56
CA ASP A 980 -67.35 20.64 -17.72
C ASP A 980 -68.66 20.07 -18.36
N PRO A 981 -69.53 19.28 -17.64
CA PRO A 981 -69.43 18.72 -16.26
C PRO A 981 -70.02 17.28 -16.01
N PHE A 982 -70.03 16.86 -14.71
CA PHE A 982 -71.13 16.19 -13.93
C PHE A 982 -71.13 14.68 -13.47
N LEU A 983 -71.35 14.51 -12.14
CA LEU A 983 -72.12 13.46 -11.39
C LEU A 983 -71.54 12.01 -11.28
N ARG A 984 -71.82 11.14 -10.26
CA ARG A 984 -72.79 11.17 -9.12
C ARG A 984 -72.44 10.22 -7.93
N GLN A 985 -72.70 10.66 -6.68
CA GLN A 985 -73.19 9.95 -5.44
C GLN A 985 -72.54 8.65 -4.83
N GLY A 986 -72.65 8.52 -3.48
CA GLY A 986 -72.31 7.33 -2.63
C GLY A 986 -73.56 6.51 -2.20
N PRO A 987 -73.78 6.02 -0.93
CA PRO A 987 -73.06 6.26 0.35
C PRO A 987 -73.06 5.09 1.42
N MET A 988 -72.80 5.43 2.71
CA MET A 988 -73.26 4.80 4.01
C MET A 988 -72.46 3.68 4.76
N ALA A 989 -72.81 3.46 6.05
CA ALA A 989 -71.93 2.91 7.12
C ALA A 989 -72.56 1.93 8.20
N PRO A 990 -72.61 2.18 9.54
CA PRO A 990 -71.77 1.49 10.56
C PRO A 990 -72.45 0.85 11.81
N PHE A 991 -71.65 0.22 12.71
CA PHE A 991 -71.77 0.01 14.19
C PHE A 991 -70.40 -0.50 14.74
N GLY A 992 -70.03 -0.74 16.03
CA GLY A 992 -70.64 -0.69 17.39
C GLY A 992 -70.20 -1.93 18.24
N ALA A 993 -70.22 -2.06 19.59
CA ALA A 993 -70.16 -1.22 20.80
C ALA A 993 -70.35 -2.12 22.08
N GLY A 994 -69.75 -1.84 23.26
CA GLY A 994 -69.97 -2.55 24.56
C GLY A 994 -68.72 -3.29 25.13
N LEU A 995 -68.12 -2.98 26.30
CA LEU A 995 -68.51 -3.04 27.74
C LEU A 995 -68.61 -4.47 28.36
N LEU A 996 -68.28 -4.76 29.65
CA LEU A 996 -67.38 -4.20 30.70
C LEU A 996 -67.48 -5.12 31.96
N LEU A 997 -66.40 -5.57 32.62
CA LEU A 997 -66.43 -6.04 34.03
C LEU A 997 -65.02 -6.17 34.69
N SER A 998 -64.94 -6.01 36.02
CA SER A 998 -63.74 -6.09 36.90
C SER A 998 -64.23 -6.12 38.37
N PRO A 999 -63.70 -6.94 39.31
CA PRO A 999 -62.46 -6.60 40.06
C PRO A 999 -61.59 -7.80 40.56
N GLY A 1000 -60.36 -7.55 41.03
CA GLY A 1000 -59.57 -8.57 41.77
C GLY A 1000 -58.04 -8.35 41.91
N ASN A 1001 -57.63 -7.62 42.95
CA ASN A 1001 -56.29 -7.47 43.57
C ASN A 1001 -55.01 -8.16 43.01
N ALA A 1002 -54.00 -7.29 42.81
CA ALA A 1002 -52.61 -7.38 43.35
C ALA A 1002 -51.46 -8.13 42.61
N ALA A 1003 -50.35 -7.36 42.49
CA ALA A 1003 -48.93 -7.74 42.42
C ALA A 1003 -48.29 -8.35 41.12
N VAL A 1004 -47.48 -7.50 40.45
CA VAL A 1004 -46.07 -7.73 39.98
C VAL A 1004 -45.73 -8.95 39.09
N THR A 1005 -45.05 -8.88 37.93
CA THR A 1005 -44.68 -7.81 36.96
C THR A 1005 -44.32 -8.47 35.60
N LYS A 1006 -44.42 -7.73 34.48
CA LYS A 1006 -44.26 -8.17 33.07
C LYS A 1006 -42.88 -8.77 32.67
N HIS A 1007 -42.86 -9.70 31.69
CA HIS A 1007 -41.78 -9.78 30.69
C HIS A 1007 -42.15 -10.55 29.39
N LEU A 1008 -41.34 -10.37 28.32
CA LEU A 1008 -41.43 -10.95 26.93
C LEU A 1008 -42.65 -10.47 26.07
N THR A 1009 -42.68 -10.48 24.71
CA THR A 1009 -41.83 -11.11 23.67
C THR A 1009 -41.80 -10.37 22.28
N ARG A 1010 -40.62 -10.32 21.62
CA ARG A 1010 -40.25 -10.38 20.16
C ARG A 1010 -40.98 -9.65 18.97
N HIS A 1011 -40.15 -8.93 18.17
CA HIS A 1011 -40.01 -8.80 16.68
C HIS A 1011 -41.18 -8.52 15.69
N LEU A 1012 -41.00 -7.57 14.74
CA LEU A 1012 -40.61 -7.83 13.31
C LEU A 1012 -40.51 -6.58 12.36
N LYS A 1013 -39.40 -6.52 11.59
CA LYS A 1013 -39.15 -6.00 10.20
C LYS A 1013 -39.35 -4.52 9.74
N ALA A 1014 -38.49 -4.17 8.75
CA ALA A 1014 -38.56 -3.12 7.69
C ALA A 1014 -38.32 -1.63 8.05
N SER A 1015 -37.75 -0.75 7.18
CA SER A 1015 -36.91 -0.92 5.97
C SER A 1015 -36.29 0.41 5.47
N SER A 1016 -35.10 0.34 4.85
CA SER A 1016 -34.59 1.17 3.72
C SER A 1016 -34.38 2.71 3.80
N LEU A 1017 -33.56 3.17 2.85
CA LEU A 1017 -33.21 4.54 2.39
C LEU A 1017 -34.29 5.62 2.63
N LEU A 1018 -33.96 6.90 2.88
CA LEU A 1018 -33.21 7.76 1.95
C LEU A 1018 -32.71 9.07 2.63
N TYR A 1019 -31.57 9.60 2.18
CA TYR A 1019 -31.08 10.95 2.52
C TYR A 1019 -31.25 11.91 1.31
N LEU A 1020 -31.29 13.22 1.58
CA LEU A 1020 -31.33 14.35 0.64
C LEU A 1020 -32.71 14.77 0.06
N LEU A 1021 -32.83 16.11 -0.16
CA LEU A 1021 -33.88 16.87 -0.85
C LEU A 1021 -35.27 17.05 -0.20
N LEU A 1022 -35.37 18.09 0.64
CA LEU A 1022 -36.26 19.27 0.54
C LEU A 1022 -35.81 20.26 1.65
N THR A 1023 -35.94 21.60 1.58
CA THR A 1023 -36.84 22.48 0.83
C THR A 1023 -36.14 23.80 0.42
N LEU A 1024 -36.66 24.55 -0.56
CA LEU A 1024 -36.21 25.90 -0.92
C LEU A 1024 -37.39 26.85 -1.28
N PHE A 1025 -37.14 28.17 -1.21
CA PHE A 1025 -37.92 29.33 -1.71
C PHE A 1025 -39.16 29.86 -0.97
N ARG A 1026 -38.93 30.95 -0.21
CA ARG A 1026 -39.47 32.32 -0.44
C ARG A 1026 -38.27 33.28 -0.25
N VAL A 1027 -37.93 34.25 -1.10
CA VAL A 1027 -38.68 35.32 -1.80
C VAL A 1027 -39.20 36.39 -0.82
N GLY A 1028 -38.54 37.56 -0.81
CA GLY A 1028 -38.90 38.75 -0.02
C GLY A 1028 -37.72 39.74 0.02
N SER A 1029 -37.95 41.00 -0.38
CA SER A 1029 -36.90 41.99 -0.68
C SER A 1029 -36.85 43.15 0.32
N THR A 1030 -35.84 44.02 0.13
CA THR A 1030 -35.82 45.48 0.39
C THR A 1030 -35.77 46.05 1.83
N GLU A 1031 -34.73 46.88 2.01
CA GLU A 1031 -34.70 48.15 2.76
C GLU A 1031 -34.63 48.17 4.30
N ALA A 1032 -34.16 49.33 4.78
CA ALA A 1032 -33.63 49.57 6.13
C ALA A 1032 -34.65 50.25 7.06
N LEU A 1033 -34.31 50.36 8.36
CA LEU A 1033 -34.24 51.65 9.09
C LEU A 1033 -33.82 51.49 10.58
N ARG A 1034 -32.93 52.40 11.00
CA ARG A 1034 -32.77 53.03 12.34
C ARG A 1034 -32.29 52.25 13.59
N CYS A 1035 -31.22 52.80 14.18
CA CYS A 1035 -30.88 52.78 15.61
C CYS A 1035 -31.75 53.78 16.41
N PRO A 1036 -31.61 53.88 17.75
CA PRO A 1036 -30.69 54.87 18.37
C PRO A 1036 -29.53 54.23 19.18
N GLU A 1037 -28.31 54.79 19.21
CA GLU A 1037 -27.75 55.80 20.17
C GLU A 1037 -27.52 55.25 21.59
N HIS A 1038 -26.40 55.52 22.31
CA HIS A 1038 -25.35 56.55 22.24
C HIS A 1038 -23.92 55.93 22.12
N LEU A 1039 -22.95 56.49 21.36
CA LEU A 1039 -22.05 57.64 21.65
C LEU A 1039 -21.23 57.46 22.95
N PHE A 1040 -19.89 57.56 22.97
CA PHE A 1040 -19.04 58.62 22.36
C PHE A 1040 -17.77 58.14 21.61
N ALA A 1041 -17.02 59.10 21.04
CA ALA A 1041 -15.93 58.93 20.05
C ALA A 1041 -14.52 59.38 20.60
N PRO A 1042 -13.40 59.17 19.85
CA PRO A 1042 -12.02 59.26 20.39
C PRO A 1042 -11.32 60.62 20.18
N SER A 1043 -10.10 60.77 20.69
CA SER A 1043 -9.19 61.89 20.40
C SER A 1043 -7.70 61.46 20.36
N SER A 1044 -6.78 62.38 20.02
CA SER A 1044 -5.37 62.04 19.71
C SER A 1044 -4.37 63.18 20.01
N GLN A 1045 -3.08 62.81 19.96
CA GLN A 1045 -1.87 63.66 19.85
C GLN A 1045 -1.30 64.46 21.05
N CYS A 1046 0.04 64.51 21.03
CA CYS A 1046 0.93 65.66 21.28
C CYS A 1046 1.39 66.09 22.72
N ARG A 1047 2.69 65.77 22.95
CA ARG A 1047 3.83 66.72 23.17
C ARG A 1047 4.32 67.09 24.59
N LYS A 1048 5.68 67.15 24.65
CA LYS A 1048 6.60 67.83 25.60
C LYS A 1048 6.79 67.21 26.99
N ARG A 1049 7.87 67.51 27.76
CA ARG A 1049 9.34 67.71 27.50
C ARG A 1049 9.98 68.21 28.83
N LEU A 1050 11.10 67.63 29.28
CA LEU A 1050 12.16 68.18 30.19
C LEU A 1050 13.26 67.07 30.25
N ARG A 1051 14.53 67.27 29.84
CA ARG A 1051 15.70 67.91 30.51
C ARG A 1051 16.22 67.09 31.72
N ASN A 1052 17.40 66.44 31.62
CA ASN A 1052 18.78 66.94 31.90
C ASN A 1052 19.17 66.70 33.39
N ASP A 1053 20.40 66.34 33.80
CA ASP A 1053 21.75 66.45 33.20
C ASP A 1053 22.67 65.21 33.39
N GLY A 1054 23.78 65.18 32.62
CA GLY A 1054 25.08 64.54 32.94
C GLY A 1054 25.23 63.01 32.86
N HIS A 1055 26.38 62.39 33.21
CA HIS A 1055 27.82 62.71 33.00
C HIS A 1055 28.67 61.47 33.42
N SER A 1056 29.88 61.14 32.92
CA SER A 1056 30.55 61.31 31.61
C SER A 1056 31.94 60.62 31.60
N ARG A 1057 32.43 60.13 30.44
CA ARG A 1057 33.79 59.53 30.17
C ARG A 1057 34.02 58.11 30.77
N ASP A 1058 34.90 57.23 30.25
CA ASP A 1058 35.92 57.38 29.19
C ASP A 1058 36.33 56.06 28.46
N LYS A 1059 36.84 56.20 27.22
CA LYS A 1059 37.83 55.36 26.49
C LYS A 1059 37.50 53.97 25.86
N ILE A 1060 38.19 53.76 24.73
CA ILE A 1060 38.28 52.65 23.76
C ILE A 1060 39.80 52.35 23.60
N PRO A 1061 40.27 51.10 23.42
CA PRO A 1061 40.83 50.71 22.10
C PRO A 1061 40.64 49.23 21.67
N LEU A 1062 40.88 48.99 20.38
CA LEU A 1062 40.92 47.69 19.72
C LEU A 1062 42.32 47.04 19.80
N ALA A 1063 42.36 45.71 19.67
CA ALA A 1063 43.33 44.99 18.84
C ALA A 1063 42.81 43.55 18.59
N ASP A 1064 43.40 42.70 17.75
CA ASP A 1064 43.74 42.73 16.31
C ASP A 1064 44.43 41.36 16.01
N ALA A 1065 44.28 40.81 14.81
CA ALA A 1065 44.90 39.54 14.34
C ALA A 1065 44.58 38.24 15.17
N THR A 1066 44.81 37.00 14.69
CA THR A 1066 45.47 36.51 13.46
C THR A 1066 44.83 35.20 12.95
N ILE A 1067 45.01 34.88 11.66
CA ILE A 1067 44.66 33.59 11.01
C ILE A 1067 45.89 32.66 10.99
N PRO A 1068 45.72 31.32 10.99
CA PRO A 1068 46.50 30.49 10.06
C PRO A 1068 45.64 29.64 9.11
N GLU A 1069 46.15 29.37 7.92
CA GLU A 1069 45.46 28.65 6.84
C GLU A 1069 45.76 27.14 6.79
N CYS A 1070 44.75 26.40 6.29
CA CYS A 1070 44.77 25.31 5.28
C CYS A 1070 45.90 24.24 5.14
N PHE A 1071 45.47 23.17 4.45
CA PHE A 1071 46.19 22.06 3.77
C PHE A 1071 46.32 20.72 4.54
N TYR A 1072 46.20 19.53 3.92
CA TYR A 1072 45.37 19.03 2.79
C TYR A 1072 45.54 17.49 2.69
N SER A 1073 44.51 16.76 2.28
CA SER A 1073 44.61 15.49 1.49
C SER A 1073 45.16 14.15 2.08
N TRP A 1074 44.36 13.09 1.88
CA TRP A 1074 44.70 11.66 1.63
C TRP A 1074 45.23 10.76 2.79
N ALA A 1075 45.12 9.42 2.72
CA ALA A 1075 44.13 8.50 2.09
C ALA A 1075 44.45 7.02 2.45
N HIS A 1076 43.42 6.18 2.72
CA HIS A 1076 43.49 4.72 2.99
C HIS A 1076 44.35 4.30 4.23
N GLY A 1077 44.18 3.13 4.86
CA GLY A 1077 43.12 2.11 4.77
C GLY A 1077 43.52 0.75 5.41
N LEU A 1078 42.51 -0.06 5.77
CA LEU A 1078 42.57 -1.50 6.18
C LEU A 1078 43.17 -1.89 7.57
N SER A 1079 42.49 -2.86 8.21
CA SER A 1079 42.98 -3.87 9.20
C SER A 1079 43.63 -3.42 10.52
N ASP A 1080 43.64 -4.18 11.63
CA ASP A 1080 42.79 -5.24 12.25
C ASP A 1080 43.39 -5.51 13.67
N VAL A 1081 42.81 -6.39 14.51
CA VAL A 1081 43.39 -6.93 15.79
C VAL A 1081 43.50 -5.88 16.94
N SER A 1082 42.72 -5.84 18.04
CA SER A 1082 42.27 -6.81 19.07
C SER A 1082 43.19 -6.94 20.31
N TYR A 1083 42.64 -7.46 21.43
CA TYR A 1083 43.11 -7.43 22.85
C TYR A 1083 42.76 -6.10 23.58
N GLU A 1084 42.15 -6.06 24.79
CA GLU A 1084 42.47 -6.68 26.12
C GLU A 1084 43.71 -6.05 26.80
N GLU A 1085 43.76 -5.78 28.11
CA GLU A 1085 42.76 -5.75 29.21
C GLU A 1085 43.36 -4.94 30.40
N LEU A 1086 42.60 -4.68 31.48
CA LEU A 1086 43.09 -4.26 32.83
C LEU A 1086 43.76 -2.85 32.93
N SER A 1087 43.87 -2.17 34.09
CA SER A 1087 43.10 -2.21 35.35
C SER A 1087 43.37 -0.94 36.20
N THR A 1088 42.32 -0.42 36.85
CA THR A 1088 42.30 0.35 38.12
C THR A 1088 43.58 1.02 38.68
N VAL A 1089 43.53 2.35 38.89
CA VAL A 1089 44.12 3.01 40.08
C VAL A 1089 43.14 4.03 40.64
N ASN A 1090 43.01 4.05 41.97
CA ASN A 1090 42.09 4.88 42.75
C ASN A 1090 42.89 5.95 43.52
N TRP A 1091 42.39 7.19 43.68
CA TRP A 1091 42.76 8.10 44.78
C TRP A 1091 41.67 9.17 45.00
N SER A 1092 41.68 9.82 46.16
CA SER A 1092 40.49 10.44 46.78
C SER A 1092 40.79 11.72 47.58
N ARG A 1093 39.75 12.31 48.22
CA ARG A 1093 39.71 13.51 49.11
C ARG A 1093 39.47 14.85 48.41
N ALA A 1094 38.77 15.85 48.99
CA ALA A 1094 37.95 15.87 50.22
C ALA A 1094 36.93 17.04 50.25
N LEU A 1095 35.98 16.94 51.18
CA LEU A 1095 35.05 17.97 51.70
C LEU A 1095 35.78 19.02 52.60
N PRO A 1096 35.22 20.21 53.00
CA PRO A 1096 33.83 20.34 53.49
C PRO A 1096 33.01 21.65 53.28
N SER A 1097 31.70 21.45 53.37
CA SER A 1097 30.61 22.22 54.03
C SER A 1097 30.77 23.70 54.43
N ALA A 1098 29.79 24.51 54.02
CA ALA A 1098 29.19 25.58 54.85
C ALA A 1098 27.71 25.79 54.44
N CYS A 1099 26.81 26.04 55.41
CA CYS A 1099 25.38 26.26 55.17
C CYS A 1099 25.02 27.75 55.25
N LEU A 1100 23.96 28.16 54.55
CA LEU A 1100 23.14 29.31 54.96
C LEU A 1100 21.67 29.05 54.59
N ILE A 1101 20.76 29.27 55.53
CA ILE A 1101 19.32 29.01 55.43
C ILE A 1101 18.61 30.35 55.23
N TRP A 1102 17.65 30.43 54.30
CA TRP A 1102 16.60 31.45 54.35
C TRP A 1102 15.28 30.96 53.74
N THR A 1103 14.21 31.16 54.51
CA THR A 1103 12.78 31.04 54.15
C THR A 1103 12.11 32.23 54.81
N PRO A 1104 11.18 32.95 54.15
CA PRO A 1104 9.88 32.41 53.69
C PRO A 1104 9.60 32.82 52.22
N GLU A 1105 8.41 32.77 51.59
CA GLU A 1105 7.00 32.72 52.04
C GLU A 1105 6.12 31.80 51.18
N LYS A 1106 4.91 31.51 51.68
CA LYS A 1106 3.82 30.90 50.91
C LYS A 1106 3.04 31.98 50.16
N HIS A 1107 2.81 31.81 48.86
CA HIS A 1107 1.66 32.41 48.19
C HIS A 1107 0.93 31.40 47.32
N SER A 1108 -0.38 31.30 47.55
CA SER A 1108 -1.30 30.47 46.77
C SER A 1108 -1.60 31.09 45.41
N TRP A 1109 -1.62 30.25 44.38
CA TRP A 1109 -2.31 30.54 43.13
C TRP A 1109 -3.38 29.47 42.88
N LYS A 1110 -4.41 29.85 42.12
CA LYS A 1110 -5.74 29.24 42.19
C LYS A 1110 -5.90 28.03 41.27
N LYS A 1111 -6.95 27.24 41.54
CA LYS A 1111 -7.71 26.59 40.46
C LYS A 1111 -8.30 27.69 39.56
N ASP A 1112 -8.24 27.48 38.25
CA ASP A 1112 -9.24 27.95 37.31
C ASP A 1112 -9.67 26.73 36.47
N ASP A 1113 -10.93 26.69 36.03
CA ASP A 1113 -11.62 25.43 35.72
C ASP A 1113 -11.45 24.94 34.28
N PHE A 1114 -11.62 23.61 34.11
CA PHE A 1114 -12.22 23.05 32.90
C PHE A 1114 -13.36 22.11 33.30
N GLN A 1115 -14.51 22.30 32.68
CA GLN A 1115 -15.79 21.78 33.18
C GLN A 1115 -16.00 20.29 32.87
N GLU A 1116 -16.69 19.61 33.79
CA GLU A 1116 -17.34 18.33 33.55
C GLU A 1116 -18.49 18.47 32.54
N PRO A 1117 -18.78 17.42 31.75
CA PRO A 1117 -20.12 17.08 31.34
C PRO A 1117 -20.68 16.03 32.33
N ASN A 1118 -21.23 16.49 33.45
CA ASN A 1118 -21.91 15.61 34.41
C ASN A 1118 -23.33 15.30 33.92
N GLY A 1119 -23.79 14.04 34.00
CA GLY A 1119 -25.04 13.63 33.33
C GLY A 1119 -25.37 12.14 33.40
N LEU A 1120 -25.70 11.66 34.60
CA LEU A 1120 -26.40 10.38 34.81
C LEU A 1120 -27.91 10.63 34.84
N ASP A 1121 -28.67 10.01 33.95
CA ASP A 1121 -30.01 9.46 34.25
C ASP A 1121 -30.51 8.57 33.09
N VAL A 1122 -31.07 7.41 33.45
CA VAL A 1122 -31.61 6.31 32.59
C VAL A 1122 -30.59 5.50 31.78
#